data_AF-A0A7Y9FI19-F1
#
_entry.id   AF-A0A7Y9FI19-F1
#
_cell.length_a   1.000
_cell.length_b   1.000
_cell.length_c   1.000
_cell.angle_alpha   90.00
_cell.angle_beta   90.00
_cell.angle_gamma   90.00
#
_symmetry.space_group_name_H-M   'P 1'
#
loop_
_entity.id
_entity.type
_entity.pdbx_description
1 polymer ?
#
loop_
_entity_poly.entity_id
_entity_poly.type
_entity_poly.pdbx_seq_one_letter_code
_entity_poly.pdbx_strand_id
1 'polypeptide(L)'
;MTSPRPRRTLAADATPPRTATSAAAPGGAPAGPTGAPVPAPRALPSSSSPATEAIPIVRAPQDVGAAPAADPSATPQRRRRPRPSTPRRSVARKVAARPRRRGAAPARALPVGRIPIIDVDPVTEEGRFPAKAVVGEAVPVRATVFREGHDAVGATAVLVRPDGTDHSWARMVDVAPGLDRLEARLVPDAEGDWSFRVEAWSDPYGTWSHDAAIKVDAGVDVELMLTEGALLLHRAAERRGASAMPPTDAQVLRDAVTALRDTHRPPQARLAAGLSAPVQSALARTPLRDMVTLSRRYPLVVHRELALAGSWYELFPRSHGAHRDPATGEWRSGTLRTAAQELPRIASMGFDVVYLTPIHPIGRTHRKGRNNSLTAVPGDPGSPYAIGSADGGHDAIEPSLGTFEDFDAFVARAKELGMEVALDVALQASPDHPWVTEHPEWFTTRADGTIAYAENPPKKYQDIYPLNFDNDPEGIYAEVRRVLQVWIDHGVTAFRVDNPHTKPLSFWQRLLADVRSEHPDVLFLSEAFTRPAMMLTLGKVGFHQSYTYFTWRNTKAELEEYLARVGGPEAAWMRPSFWPTTHDILPPYLQHGGTTGFAVRAVLAALGAPTWGVYSGYELVENVPRPGVEEQIDNEKYEFRPRDWARADDLGIALLVGRLNEIRREHPALRRLRNVRVHATSDDSLVAFSRHVDAAHSPTGRPDTVVVVVNLDPHQPREGVVELDLTAFGLPAGRAVVAHDVLAGESYAWSDRVWVRLDPQVRVAHVVHLEHPGASS
;
A
#
# COMPACT_ATOMS: atom_id res chain seq x y z
N MET A 1 -12.47 43.47 50.23
CA MET A 1 -12.05 42.28 50.99
C MET A 1 -11.39 41.31 50.01
N THR A 2 -10.15 40.86 50.14
CA THR A 2 -9.00 41.35 50.94
C THR A 2 -7.75 40.81 50.24
N SER A 3 -6.81 41.69 49.88
CA SER A 3 -5.59 41.32 49.13
C SER A 3 -4.46 40.84 50.08
N PRO A 4 -3.26 40.41 49.61
CA PRO A 4 -2.47 39.36 50.25
C PRO A 4 -1.33 39.92 51.12
N ARG A 5 -0.38 39.09 51.62
CA ARG A 5 1.09 39.36 51.69
C ARG A 5 1.90 38.20 52.33
N PRO A 6 3.27 38.20 52.24
CA PRO A 6 4.10 36.98 52.31
C PRO A 6 5.37 37.12 53.21
N ARG A 7 6.41 36.32 52.92
CA ARG A 7 7.84 36.39 53.36
C ARG A 7 8.21 35.85 54.75
N ARG A 8 9.25 35.01 54.79
CA ARG A 8 10.61 35.45 55.21
C ARG A 8 11.74 34.50 54.79
N THR A 9 12.91 35.11 54.57
CA THR A 9 14.23 34.52 54.26
C THR A 9 15.20 34.75 55.44
N LEU A 10 16.28 33.94 55.50
CA LEU A 10 17.64 34.16 56.06
C LEU A 10 18.43 32.87 55.66
N ALA A 11 19.57 32.82 54.95
CA ALA A 11 20.88 33.51 55.06
C ALA A 11 21.66 33.10 56.33
N ALA A 12 22.97 32.79 56.34
CA ALA A 12 24.00 32.57 55.29
C ALA A 12 25.26 31.88 55.93
N ASP A 13 26.42 31.92 55.26
CA ASP A 13 27.79 31.62 55.73
C ASP A 13 28.21 30.13 55.92
N ALA A 14 29.48 29.71 55.68
CA ALA A 14 30.63 30.32 54.98
C ALA A 14 31.66 29.25 54.53
N THR A 15 32.68 29.66 53.75
CA THR A 15 33.52 28.80 52.88
C THR A 15 34.92 28.43 53.49
N PRO A 16 35.97 27.99 52.74
CA PRO A 16 36.71 26.72 52.89
C PRO A 16 38.10 26.88 53.59
N PRO A 17 39.11 25.96 53.44
CA PRO A 17 40.02 26.04 52.26
C PRO A 17 40.89 24.79 51.84
N ARG A 18 41.52 24.90 50.64
CA ARG A 18 42.83 24.32 50.18
C ARG A 18 42.97 22.78 50.01
N THR A 19 43.32 22.18 48.85
CA THR A 19 44.43 22.32 47.84
C THR A 19 45.83 21.83 48.27
N ALA A 20 46.38 20.79 47.62
CA ALA A 20 47.71 20.77 46.96
C ALA A 20 48.18 19.38 46.42
N THR A 21 48.37 19.33 45.11
CA THR A 21 49.41 18.70 44.25
C THR A 21 50.56 17.79 44.78
N SER A 22 50.91 16.77 43.95
CA SER A 22 52.28 16.44 43.44
C SER A 22 53.08 15.19 43.90
N ALA A 23 53.08 14.17 43.02
CA ALA A 23 54.24 13.45 42.41
C ALA A 23 55.23 12.51 43.18
N ALA A 24 55.77 11.56 42.38
CA ALA A 24 57.05 10.82 42.44
C ALA A 24 57.13 9.39 43.03
N ALA A 25 57.93 8.54 42.37
CA ALA A 25 58.19 7.10 42.64
C ALA A 25 59.57 6.87 43.34
N PRO A 26 59.92 5.64 43.80
CA PRO A 26 60.38 4.50 42.96
C PRO A 26 59.79 3.12 43.40
N GLY A 27 60.09 1.94 42.85
CA GLY A 27 60.88 1.55 41.64
C GLY A 27 61.76 0.28 41.84
N GLY A 28 61.56 -0.80 41.06
CA GLY A 28 62.35 -2.06 41.11
C GLY A 28 61.84 -3.15 40.14
N ALA A 29 62.76 -3.86 39.45
CA ALA A 29 62.53 -4.84 38.36
C ALA A 29 63.26 -6.20 38.69
N PRO A 30 63.40 -7.27 37.85
CA PRO A 30 63.23 -7.36 36.37
C PRO A 30 62.71 -8.70 35.72
N ALA A 31 62.75 -8.73 34.37
CA ALA A 31 62.86 -9.87 33.42
C ALA A 31 61.58 -10.57 32.86
N GLY A 32 61.57 -10.80 31.53
CA GLY A 32 60.45 -11.36 30.71
C GLY A 32 60.61 -12.84 30.30
N PRO A 33 60.11 -13.35 29.13
CA PRO A 33 60.16 -12.65 27.82
C PRO A 33 58.97 -12.84 26.81
N THR A 34 58.99 -12.02 25.75
CA THR A 34 58.53 -12.25 24.34
C THR A 34 57.10 -12.70 23.99
N GLY A 35 56.41 -11.86 23.20
CA GLY A 35 55.34 -12.22 22.28
C GLY A 35 55.42 -11.38 20.99
N ALA A 36 55.21 -11.98 19.81
CA ALA A 36 55.37 -11.34 18.50
C ALA A 36 54.08 -10.64 18.01
N PRO A 37 54.16 -9.62 17.13
CA PRO A 37 52.98 -8.91 16.64
C PRO A 37 52.21 -9.72 15.57
N VAL A 38 50.88 -9.73 15.71
CA VAL A 38 49.93 -10.31 14.74
C VAL A 38 49.70 -9.32 13.59
N PRO A 39 49.67 -9.75 12.31
CA PRO A 39 49.48 -8.84 11.17
C PRO A 39 48.03 -8.40 11.01
N ALA A 40 47.83 -7.18 10.50
CA ALA A 40 46.52 -6.62 10.21
C ALA A 40 45.79 -7.41 9.09
N PRO A 41 44.45 -7.57 9.18
CA PRO A 41 43.68 -8.27 8.15
C PRO A 41 43.63 -7.47 6.84
N ARG A 42 43.83 -8.18 5.73
CA ARG A 42 43.71 -7.68 4.35
C ARG A 42 42.31 -7.15 4.07
N ALA A 43 42.24 -6.02 3.36
CA ALA A 43 40.99 -5.57 2.73
C ALA A 43 40.51 -6.60 1.70
N LEU A 44 39.21 -6.89 1.72
CA LEU A 44 38.49 -7.60 0.64
C LEU A 44 37.91 -6.55 -0.34
N PRO A 45 37.86 -6.84 -1.65
CA PRO A 45 37.48 -5.86 -2.66
C PRO A 45 35.98 -5.54 -2.64
N SER A 46 35.64 -4.30 -2.98
CA SER A 46 34.28 -3.79 -3.09
C SER A 46 33.49 -4.49 -4.20
N SER A 47 32.34 -5.09 -3.85
CA SER A 47 31.34 -5.55 -4.81
C SER A 47 30.60 -4.35 -5.39
N SER A 48 30.98 -3.94 -6.61
CA SER A 48 30.29 -2.91 -7.37
C SER A 48 28.87 -3.34 -7.77
N SER A 49 27.88 -2.48 -7.53
CA SER A 49 26.52 -2.65 -8.04
C SER A 49 26.50 -2.75 -9.58
N PRO A 50 25.76 -3.68 -10.19
CA PRO A 50 25.51 -3.65 -11.62
C PRO A 50 24.46 -2.57 -11.94
N ALA A 51 24.87 -1.54 -12.68
CA ALA A 51 23.95 -0.58 -13.27
C ALA A 51 23.03 -1.29 -14.29
N THR A 52 21.74 -0.94 -14.30
CA THR A 52 20.78 -1.47 -15.28
C THR A 52 20.75 -0.55 -16.51
N GLU A 53 21.68 -0.73 -17.44
CA GLU A 53 21.56 -0.16 -18.79
C GLU A 53 20.72 -1.08 -19.68
N ALA A 54 19.80 -0.48 -20.43
CA ALA A 54 18.98 -1.19 -21.40
C ALA A 54 19.76 -1.46 -22.70
N ILE A 55 19.71 -2.70 -23.21
CA ILE A 55 20.26 -3.07 -24.52
C ILE A 55 19.12 -3.64 -25.40
N PRO A 56 18.97 -3.18 -26.65
CA PRO A 56 17.80 -3.46 -27.46
C PRO A 56 17.80 -4.83 -28.15
N ILE A 57 16.60 -5.30 -28.50
CA ILE A 57 16.39 -6.51 -29.30
C ILE A 57 16.65 -6.23 -30.77
N VAL A 58 17.59 -6.95 -31.38
CA VAL A 58 17.69 -7.08 -32.85
C VAL A 58 17.79 -8.56 -33.21
N ARG A 59 16.78 -9.09 -33.90
CA ARG A 59 16.83 -10.39 -34.57
C ARG A 59 17.10 -10.19 -36.05
N ALA A 60 18.23 -10.69 -36.55
CA ALA A 60 18.48 -10.83 -37.98
C ALA A 60 17.82 -12.12 -38.52
N PRO A 61 17.29 -12.11 -39.76
CA PRO A 61 16.85 -13.33 -40.45
C PRO A 61 18.04 -14.10 -41.04
N GLN A 62 17.91 -15.42 -41.17
CA GLN A 62 18.86 -16.27 -41.89
C GLN A 62 18.45 -16.50 -43.35
N ASP A 63 19.43 -16.90 -44.16
CA ASP A 63 19.46 -16.69 -45.61
C ASP A 63 18.93 -17.86 -46.47
N VAL A 64 18.88 -17.60 -47.79
CA VAL A 64 18.22 -18.39 -48.84
C VAL A 64 19.03 -19.63 -49.30
N GLY A 65 18.35 -20.68 -49.78
CA GLY A 65 18.99 -21.88 -50.36
C GLY A 65 18.28 -22.47 -51.59
N ALA A 66 18.74 -22.08 -52.79
CA ALA A 66 18.76 -22.79 -54.09
C ALA A 66 17.50 -23.46 -54.72
N ALA A 67 17.29 -23.17 -56.02
CA ALA A 67 16.52 -23.98 -56.97
C ALA A 67 17.43 -24.96 -57.75
N PRO A 68 16.91 -25.87 -58.60
CA PRO A 68 16.94 -25.55 -60.05
C PRO A 68 15.86 -26.19 -60.98
N ALA A 69 15.86 -25.70 -62.23
CA ALA A 69 15.48 -26.36 -63.50
C ALA A 69 14.02 -26.37 -64.03
N ALA A 70 13.91 -26.17 -65.36
CA ALA A 70 12.73 -26.25 -66.24
C ALA A 70 12.69 -27.64 -66.97
N ASP A 71 11.83 -28.02 -67.93
CA ASP A 71 10.91 -27.31 -68.85
C ASP A 71 9.69 -28.23 -69.24
N PRO A 72 9.01 -28.24 -70.42
CA PRO A 72 7.54 -28.12 -70.46
C PRO A 72 6.77 -29.24 -71.19
N SER A 73 5.43 -29.19 -71.25
CA SER A 73 4.66 -29.65 -72.44
C SER A 73 3.15 -29.32 -72.50
N ALA A 74 2.71 -28.97 -73.71
CA ALA A 74 1.43 -29.25 -74.39
C ALA A 74 0.06 -28.78 -73.84
N THR A 75 -0.54 -27.88 -74.63
CA THR A 75 -1.98 -27.53 -74.76
C THR A 75 -2.75 -28.55 -75.63
N PRO A 76 -4.01 -28.31 -76.07
CA PRO A 76 -5.25 -27.91 -75.38
C PRO A 76 -6.45 -28.82 -75.78
N GLN A 77 -7.68 -28.58 -75.28
CA GLN A 77 -8.88 -28.73 -76.14
C GLN A 77 -10.14 -27.96 -75.70
N ARG A 78 -10.99 -27.63 -76.69
CA ARG A 78 -12.10 -26.67 -76.60
C ARG A 78 -13.21 -26.99 -77.61
N ARG A 79 -14.44 -27.27 -77.17
CA ARG A 79 -15.69 -27.31 -77.99
C ARG A 79 -16.87 -26.86 -77.12
N ARG A 80 -17.49 -25.68 -77.31
CA ARG A 80 -18.36 -25.12 -78.38
C ARG A 80 -19.84 -25.56 -78.35
N ARG A 81 -20.70 -24.66 -77.83
CA ARG A 81 -21.97 -24.08 -78.38
C ARG A 81 -22.98 -25.00 -79.12
N PRO A 82 -24.32 -24.82 -78.92
CA PRO A 82 -25.03 -23.66 -79.51
C PRO A 82 -26.25 -23.05 -78.77
N ARG A 83 -26.76 -21.94 -79.34
CA ARG A 83 -28.11 -21.30 -79.30
C ARG A 83 -28.54 -21.12 -80.79
N PRO A 84 -29.77 -20.71 -81.23
CA PRO A 84 -30.90 -20.07 -80.50
C PRO A 84 -32.34 -20.53 -80.94
N SER A 85 -33.42 -19.92 -80.38
CA SER A 85 -34.51 -19.19 -81.13
C SER A 85 -35.77 -18.86 -80.28
N THR A 86 -36.53 -17.86 -80.75
CA THR A 86 -37.67 -17.10 -80.15
C THR A 86 -39.08 -17.62 -80.60
N PRO A 87 -40.30 -17.11 -80.19
CA PRO A 87 -40.65 -15.71 -79.81
C PRO A 87 -41.84 -15.41 -78.82
N ARG A 88 -41.94 -14.12 -78.39
CA ARG A 88 -43.16 -13.32 -77.98
C ARG A 88 -43.96 -13.79 -76.72
N ARG A 89 -44.62 -12.93 -75.90
CA ARG A 89 -44.95 -11.47 -75.95
C ARG A 89 -45.29 -10.92 -74.53
N SER A 90 -44.83 -9.70 -74.18
CA SER A 90 -45.48 -8.72 -73.25
C SER A 90 -45.68 -9.09 -71.75
N VAL A 91 -45.74 -8.22 -70.72
CA VAL A 91 -45.70 -6.74 -70.53
C VAL A 91 -44.90 -6.44 -69.23
N ALA A 92 -44.58 -5.16 -68.99
CA ALA A 92 -44.31 -4.49 -67.70
C ALA A 92 -42.84 -4.14 -67.38
N ARG A 93 -42.57 -2.84 -67.43
CA ARG A 93 -41.26 -2.19 -67.25
C ARG A 93 -41.00 -1.93 -65.75
N LYS A 94 -40.50 -2.93 -65.01
CA LYS A 94 -39.95 -2.69 -63.66
C LYS A 94 -38.56 -2.05 -63.77
N VAL A 95 -38.40 -0.90 -63.11
CA VAL A 95 -37.11 -0.19 -62.99
C VAL A 95 -36.10 -1.09 -62.29
N ALA A 96 -34.88 -1.15 -62.81
CA ALA A 96 -33.82 -2.01 -62.29
C ALA A 96 -33.46 -1.62 -60.85
N ALA A 97 -33.57 -2.57 -59.91
CA ALA A 97 -33.06 -2.38 -58.57
C ALA A 97 -31.53 -2.25 -58.60
N ARG A 98 -30.98 -1.23 -57.94
CA ARG A 98 -29.55 -1.16 -57.63
C ARG A 98 -29.11 -2.49 -57.00
N PRO A 99 -27.93 -3.03 -57.33
CA PRO A 99 -27.42 -4.21 -56.65
C PRO A 99 -27.35 -3.91 -55.15
N ARG A 100 -28.04 -4.70 -54.34
CA ARG A 100 -27.89 -4.64 -52.87
C ARG A 100 -26.41 -4.81 -52.58
N ARG A 101 -25.77 -3.77 -52.02
CA ARG A 101 -24.47 -3.93 -51.35
C ARG A 101 -24.64 -5.14 -50.43
N ARG A 102 -23.84 -6.19 -50.62
CA ARG A 102 -23.71 -7.23 -49.61
C ARG A 102 -23.34 -6.49 -48.32
N GLY A 103 -24.16 -6.63 -47.29
CA GLY A 103 -23.82 -6.09 -45.99
C GLY A 103 -22.45 -6.63 -45.63
N ALA A 104 -21.49 -5.74 -45.38
CA ALA A 104 -20.22 -6.18 -44.82
C ALA A 104 -20.55 -6.92 -43.53
N ALA A 105 -19.96 -8.10 -43.33
CA ALA A 105 -19.97 -8.71 -42.00
C ALA A 105 -19.44 -7.66 -41.01
N PRO A 106 -20.02 -7.55 -39.80
CA PRO A 106 -19.53 -6.59 -38.82
C PRO A 106 -18.04 -6.80 -38.65
N ALA A 107 -17.26 -5.74 -38.93
CA ALA A 107 -15.81 -5.82 -38.85
C ALA A 107 -15.45 -6.27 -37.43
N ARG A 108 -14.63 -7.32 -37.31
CA ARG A 108 -14.12 -7.80 -36.03
C ARG A 108 -13.54 -6.59 -35.29
N ALA A 109 -13.99 -6.35 -34.06
CA ALA A 109 -13.57 -5.20 -33.27
C ALA A 109 -12.03 -5.14 -33.27
N LEU A 110 -11.49 -4.05 -33.81
CA LEU A 110 -10.05 -3.87 -33.90
C LEU A 110 -9.47 -3.60 -32.51
N PRO A 111 -8.21 -3.99 -32.23
CA PRO A 111 -7.59 -3.74 -30.92
C PRO A 111 -7.50 -2.26 -30.54
N VAL A 112 -7.54 -1.35 -31.52
CA VAL A 112 -7.50 0.11 -31.34
C VAL A 112 -8.82 0.70 -31.87
N GLY A 113 -9.44 1.57 -31.06
CA GLY A 113 -10.67 2.29 -31.43
C GLY A 113 -10.42 3.54 -32.27
N ARG A 114 -11.45 4.38 -32.43
CA ARG A 114 -11.34 5.57 -33.30
C ARG A 114 -10.45 6.65 -32.69
N ILE A 115 -10.53 6.86 -31.38
CA ILE A 115 -9.56 7.63 -30.60
C ILE A 115 -8.79 6.60 -29.76
N PRO A 116 -7.51 6.32 -30.08
CA PRO A 116 -6.67 5.39 -29.32
C PRO A 116 -6.72 5.62 -27.80
N ILE A 117 -6.93 4.53 -27.07
CA ILE A 117 -6.76 4.43 -25.62
C ILE A 117 -5.92 3.17 -25.39
N ILE A 118 -4.69 3.35 -24.93
CA ILE A 118 -3.77 2.24 -24.62
C ILE A 118 -3.17 2.41 -23.22
N ASP A 119 -2.50 1.37 -22.73
CA ASP A 119 -1.76 1.35 -21.46
C ASP A 119 -2.57 1.85 -20.26
N VAL A 120 -3.85 1.45 -20.20
CA VAL A 120 -4.73 1.76 -19.07
C VAL A 120 -4.15 1.15 -17.79
N ASP A 121 -4.16 1.93 -16.71
CA ASP A 121 -3.52 1.66 -15.43
C ASP A 121 -4.45 2.15 -14.29
N PRO A 122 -4.59 1.44 -13.15
CA PRO A 122 -3.87 0.23 -12.73
C PRO A 122 -4.40 -1.07 -13.34
N VAL A 123 -3.59 -1.72 -14.19
CA VAL A 123 -3.92 -3.00 -14.84
C VAL A 123 -2.69 -3.89 -14.86
N THR A 124 -2.87 -5.18 -14.58
CA THR A 124 -1.84 -6.21 -14.70
C THR A 124 -2.45 -7.47 -15.31
N GLU A 125 -1.68 -8.23 -16.09
CA GLU A 125 -2.14 -9.47 -16.73
C GLU A 125 -3.48 -9.30 -17.50
N GLU A 126 -3.57 -8.25 -18.34
CA GLU A 126 -4.79 -7.84 -19.07
C GLU A 126 -6.04 -7.54 -18.20
N GLY A 127 -5.88 -7.38 -16.88
CA GLY A 127 -6.96 -7.20 -15.92
C GLY A 127 -7.40 -8.49 -15.22
N ARG A 128 -6.62 -9.59 -15.35
CA ARG A 128 -6.86 -10.87 -14.67
C ARG A 128 -6.86 -10.76 -13.15
N PHE A 129 -6.07 -9.84 -12.59
CA PHE A 129 -6.05 -9.55 -11.16
C PHE A 129 -6.64 -8.16 -10.92
N PRO A 130 -7.66 -8.03 -10.06
CA PRO A 130 -8.27 -6.74 -9.80
C PRO A 130 -7.28 -5.79 -9.14
N ALA A 131 -7.34 -4.51 -9.50
CA ALA A 131 -6.79 -3.47 -8.66
C ALA A 131 -7.58 -3.40 -7.34
N LYS A 132 -7.01 -2.80 -6.31
CA LYS A 132 -7.61 -2.66 -4.99
C LYS A 132 -7.75 -1.21 -4.59
N ALA A 133 -8.76 -0.93 -3.77
CA ALA A 133 -8.92 0.31 -3.02
C ALA A 133 -9.58 0.04 -1.66
N VAL A 134 -9.78 1.08 -0.86
CA VAL A 134 -10.79 1.09 0.21
C VAL A 134 -11.81 2.20 -0.01
N VAL A 135 -12.93 2.14 0.69
CA VAL A 135 -13.94 3.22 0.68
C VAL A 135 -13.29 4.57 0.99
N GLY A 136 -13.54 5.58 0.15
CA GLY A 136 -12.96 6.91 0.29
C GLY A 136 -11.46 7.04 -0.08
N GLU A 137 -10.85 6.01 -0.68
CA GLU A 137 -9.49 6.11 -1.25
C GLU A 137 -9.54 6.63 -2.70
N ALA A 138 -8.76 7.67 -3.00
CA ALA A 138 -8.59 8.14 -4.37
C ALA A 138 -7.69 7.20 -5.19
N VAL A 139 -8.29 6.54 -6.18
CA VAL A 139 -7.61 5.66 -7.14
C VAL A 139 -7.20 6.48 -8.36
N PRO A 140 -5.88 6.71 -8.59
CA PRO A 140 -5.42 7.26 -9.86
C PRO A 140 -5.66 6.24 -10.97
N VAL A 141 -6.37 6.65 -12.02
CA VAL A 141 -6.56 5.93 -13.27
C VAL A 141 -5.83 6.68 -14.36
N ARG A 142 -4.96 5.99 -15.08
CA ARG A 142 -4.13 6.56 -16.15
C ARG A 142 -4.38 5.84 -17.47
N ALA A 143 -4.16 6.54 -18.57
CA ALA A 143 -4.13 5.96 -19.91
C ALA A 143 -3.29 6.82 -20.85
N THR A 144 -2.78 6.21 -21.91
CA THR A 144 -2.15 6.92 -23.02
C THR A 144 -3.22 7.17 -24.08
N VAL A 145 -3.52 8.43 -24.37
CA VAL A 145 -4.66 8.84 -25.20
C VAL A 145 -4.23 9.88 -26.23
N PHE A 146 -4.36 9.52 -27.50
CA PHE A 146 -3.91 10.33 -28.64
C PHE A 146 -4.82 10.12 -29.85
N ARG A 147 -4.52 10.79 -30.97
CA ARG A 147 -5.18 10.58 -32.26
C ARG A 147 -4.23 10.85 -33.43
N GLU A 148 -4.71 10.59 -34.64
CA GLU A 148 -4.06 11.05 -35.87
C GLU A 148 -4.25 12.56 -36.08
N GLY A 149 -3.28 13.18 -36.75
CA GLY A 149 -3.28 14.61 -37.04
C GLY A 149 -2.72 15.44 -35.87
N HIS A 150 -3.20 16.66 -35.74
CA HIS A 150 -2.74 17.65 -34.75
C HIS A 150 -3.90 18.23 -33.91
N ASP A 151 -5.12 17.73 -34.10
CA ASP A 151 -6.30 18.14 -33.35
C ASP A 151 -6.20 17.68 -31.88
N ALA A 152 -6.78 18.45 -30.96
CA ALA A 152 -6.85 18.10 -29.55
C ALA A 152 -7.70 16.84 -29.27
N VAL A 153 -7.36 16.15 -28.18
CA VAL A 153 -8.12 15.05 -27.61
C VAL A 153 -8.58 15.38 -26.20
N GLY A 154 -9.61 14.68 -25.75
CA GLY A 154 -10.05 14.70 -24.37
C GLY A 154 -10.33 13.30 -23.87
N ALA A 155 -10.06 13.05 -22.59
CA ALA A 155 -10.43 11.79 -21.93
C ALA A 155 -11.11 12.02 -20.59
N THR A 156 -11.78 10.97 -20.09
CA THR A 156 -12.41 10.89 -18.77
C THR A 156 -12.30 9.46 -18.26
N ALA A 157 -11.90 9.31 -17.00
CA ALA A 157 -12.03 8.04 -16.29
C ALA A 157 -13.44 7.93 -15.70
N VAL A 158 -14.04 6.74 -15.75
CA VAL A 158 -15.38 6.45 -15.25
C VAL A 158 -15.31 5.29 -14.27
N LEU A 159 -15.83 5.51 -13.06
CA LEU A 159 -16.05 4.50 -12.04
C LEU A 159 -17.41 3.83 -12.27
N VAL A 160 -17.46 2.50 -12.13
CA VAL A 160 -18.65 1.68 -12.43
C VAL A 160 -18.95 0.80 -11.21
N ARG A 161 -20.19 0.88 -10.72
CA ARG A 161 -20.69 0.10 -9.57
C ARG A 161 -20.72 -1.41 -9.86
N PRO A 162 -20.82 -2.26 -8.81
CA PRO A 162 -21.04 -3.70 -8.97
C PRO A 162 -22.28 -4.07 -9.80
N ASP A 163 -23.33 -3.24 -9.81
CA ASP A 163 -24.53 -3.43 -10.65
C ASP A 163 -24.32 -3.09 -12.14
N GLY A 164 -23.11 -2.61 -12.51
CA GLY A 164 -22.73 -2.23 -13.86
C GLY A 164 -23.11 -0.81 -14.28
N THR A 165 -23.75 -0.02 -13.39
CA THR A 165 -24.08 1.40 -13.60
C THR A 165 -22.88 2.31 -13.43
N ASP A 166 -22.87 3.44 -14.13
CA ASP A 166 -21.85 4.46 -13.94
C ASP A 166 -22.07 5.18 -12.60
N HIS A 167 -21.00 5.28 -11.81
CA HIS A 167 -21.01 5.90 -10.49
C HIS A 167 -20.68 7.38 -10.57
N SER A 168 -19.43 7.65 -10.91
CA SER A 168 -18.80 8.95 -10.97
C SER A 168 -17.75 8.94 -12.08
N TRP A 169 -17.33 10.12 -12.50
CA TRP A 169 -16.35 10.28 -13.55
C TRP A 169 -15.49 11.51 -13.28
N ALA A 170 -14.27 11.50 -13.79
CA ALA A 170 -13.34 12.60 -13.64
C ALA A 170 -12.62 12.87 -14.97
N ARG A 171 -12.55 14.15 -15.36
CA ARG A 171 -11.79 14.61 -16.53
C ARG A 171 -10.32 14.24 -16.33
N MET A 172 -9.71 13.61 -17.33
CA MET A 172 -8.28 13.29 -17.24
C MET A 172 -7.45 14.51 -17.66
N VAL A 173 -6.34 14.72 -16.95
CA VAL A 173 -5.36 15.79 -17.18
C VAL A 173 -4.03 15.20 -17.61
N ASP A 174 -3.25 15.94 -18.39
CA ASP A 174 -1.91 15.50 -18.81
C ASP A 174 -0.95 15.54 -17.61
N VAL A 175 -0.32 14.40 -17.32
CA VAL A 175 0.66 14.23 -16.24
C VAL A 175 2.07 13.95 -16.77
N ALA A 176 2.26 13.85 -18.08
CA ALA A 176 3.58 13.80 -18.70
C ALA A 176 3.54 14.46 -20.10
N PRO A 177 3.63 15.81 -20.15
CA PRO A 177 3.47 16.57 -21.38
C PRO A 177 4.35 16.08 -22.53
N GLY A 178 3.71 15.79 -23.67
CA GLY A 178 4.34 15.23 -24.86
C GLY A 178 4.49 13.70 -24.89
N LEU A 179 4.02 12.99 -23.85
CA LEU A 179 3.93 11.52 -23.81
C LEU A 179 2.46 11.01 -23.87
N ASP A 180 1.50 11.90 -24.12
CA ASP A 180 0.06 11.62 -24.20
C ASP A 180 -0.52 10.88 -22.98
N ARG A 181 0.14 11.01 -21.81
CA ARG A 181 -0.19 10.28 -20.59
C ARG A 181 -1.14 11.10 -19.72
N LEU A 182 -2.40 10.68 -19.68
CA LEU A 182 -3.43 11.35 -18.90
C LEU A 182 -3.71 10.61 -17.59
N GLU A 183 -4.03 11.32 -16.51
CA GLU A 183 -4.51 10.80 -15.22
C GLU A 183 -5.85 11.44 -14.83
N ALA A 184 -6.74 10.67 -14.20
CA ALA A 184 -7.80 11.19 -13.34
C ALA A 184 -7.87 10.37 -12.05
N ARG A 185 -8.49 10.91 -10.99
CA ARG A 185 -8.71 10.20 -9.73
C ARG A 185 -10.19 9.84 -9.56
N LEU A 186 -10.46 8.61 -9.15
CA LEU A 186 -11.79 8.09 -8.87
C LEU A 186 -11.88 7.67 -7.40
N VAL A 187 -12.99 7.98 -6.74
CA VAL A 187 -13.23 7.63 -5.32
C VAL A 187 -14.47 6.74 -5.24
N PRO A 188 -14.35 5.48 -4.79
CA PRO A 188 -15.49 4.64 -4.47
C PRO A 188 -16.04 4.97 -3.07
N ASP A 189 -17.35 4.90 -2.91
CA ASP A 189 -18.09 5.27 -1.68
C ASP A 189 -18.67 4.06 -0.92
N ALA A 190 -18.58 2.85 -1.49
CA ALA A 190 -19.04 1.60 -0.87
C ALA A 190 -18.13 0.41 -1.24
N GLU A 191 -18.20 -0.65 -0.44
CA GLU A 191 -17.44 -1.89 -0.64
C GLU A 191 -17.98 -2.73 -1.83
N GLY A 192 -17.17 -3.67 -2.32
CA GLY A 192 -17.59 -4.67 -3.32
C GLY A 192 -16.69 -4.78 -4.56
N ASP A 193 -17.18 -5.48 -5.57
CA ASP A 193 -16.51 -5.71 -6.85
C ASP A 193 -16.91 -4.63 -7.88
N TRP A 194 -16.15 -3.54 -7.92
CA TRP A 194 -16.31 -2.42 -8.84
C TRP A 194 -15.55 -2.64 -10.16
N SER A 195 -15.74 -1.74 -11.12
CA SER A 195 -14.83 -1.63 -12.26
C SER A 195 -14.59 -0.18 -12.68
N PHE A 196 -13.58 0.06 -13.50
CA PHE A 196 -13.33 1.36 -14.12
C PHE A 196 -13.07 1.23 -15.62
N ARG A 197 -13.25 2.34 -16.34
CA ARG A 197 -12.90 2.46 -17.77
C ARG A 197 -12.42 3.87 -18.08
N VAL A 198 -11.82 4.04 -19.25
CA VAL A 198 -11.51 5.35 -19.83
C VAL A 198 -12.38 5.56 -21.08
N GLU A 199 -12.91 6.77 -21.22
CA GLU A 199 -13.57 7.25 -22.44
C GLU A 199 -12.70 8.35 -23.06
N ALA A 200 -12.43 8.28 -24.36
CA ALA A 200 -11.64 9.29 -25.09
C ALA A 200 -12.35 9.78 -26.34
N TRP A 201 -12.12 11.03 -26.72
CA TRP A 201 -12.77 11.71 -27.84
C TRP A 201 -11.87 12.75 -28.49
N SER A 202 -12.19 13.09 -29.75
CA SER A 202 -11.71 14.31 -30.40
C SER A 202 -12.33 15.52 -29.70
N ASP A 203 -11.51 16.50 -29.30
CA ASP A 203 -11.94 17.74 -28.67
C ASP A 203 -11.95 18.90 -29.70
N PRO A 204 -13.06 19.10 -30.45
CA PRO A 204 -13.12 20.10 -31.49
C PRO A 204 -13.13 21.53 -30.92
N TYR A 205 -13.58 21.74 -29.67
CA TYR A 205 -13.52 23.05 -29.04
C TYR A 205 -12.10 23.38 -28.59
N GLY A 206 -11.40 22.44 -27.95
CA GLY A 206 -9.97 22.60 -27.63
C GLY A 206 -9.17 22.98 -28.87
N THR A 207 -9.34 22.22 -29.96
CA THR A 207 -8.70 22.48 -31.26
C THR A 207 -9.05 23.89 -31.79
N TRP A 208 -10.34 24.21 -31.93
CA TRP A 208 -10.78 25.50 -32.47
C TRP A 208 -10.31 26.68 -31.61
N SER A 209 -10.38 26.57 -30.28
CA SER A 209 -10.04 27.67 -29.37
C SER A 209 -8.56 28.07 -29.45
N HIS A 210 -7.68 27.10 -29.67
CA HIS A 210 -6.26 27.33 -29.93
C HIS A 210 -6.02 27.98 -31.31
N ASP A 211 -6.55 27.34 -32.37
CA ASP A 211 -6.38 27.80 -33.74
C ASP A 211 -6.96 29.20 -33.99
N ALA A 212 -8.16 29.47 -33.48
CA ALA A 212 -8.85 30.73 -33.67
C ALA A 212 -8.15 31.89 -32.96
N ALA A 213 -7.57 31.67 -31.77
CA ALA A 213 -6.76 32.67 -31.09
C ALA A 213 -5.58 33.12 -31.96
N ILE A 214 -4.82 32.18 -32.51
CA ILE A 214 -3.65 32.47 -33.35
C ILE A 214 -4.07 33.11 -34.69
N LYS A 215 -5.06 32.52 -35.37
CA LYS A 215 -5.45 32.95 -36.74
C LYS A 215 -6.17 34.30 -36.74
N VAL A 216 -7.05 34.58 -35.79
CA VAL A 216 -7.78 35.87 -35.72
C VAL A 216 -6.83 37.01 -35.38
N ASP A 217 -5.88 36.82 -34.47
CA ASP A 217 -4.87 37.84 -34.14
C ASP A 217 -3.90 38.08 -35.31
N ALA A 218 -3.59 37.05 -36.10
CA ALA A 218 -2.83 37.16 -37.34
C ALA A 218 -3.64 37.71 -38.55
N GLY A 219 -4.95 37.93 -38.40
CA GLY A 219 -5.83 38.38 -39.49
C GLY A 219 -6.11 37.33 -40.58
N VAL A 220 -5.87 36.05 -40.31
CA VAL A 220 -6.03 34.93 -41.25
C VAL A 220 -7.41 34.30 -41.11
N ASP A 221 -8.14 34.18 -42.22
CA ASP A 221 -9.45 33.49 -42.32
C ASP A 221 -10.46 33.86 -41.22
N VAL A 222 -10.43 35.11 -40.77
CA VAL A 222 -11.11 35.60 -39.55
C VAL A 222 -12.60 35.24 -39.50
N GLU A 223 -13.36 35.55 -40.55
CA GLU A 223 -14.80 35.26 -40.59
C GLU A 223 -15.11 33.76 -40.66
N LEU A 224 -14.21 32.96 -41.24
CA LEU A 224 -14.34 31.50 -41.27
C LEU A 224 -14.11 30.94 -39.86
N MET A 225 -13.04 31.33 -39.18
CA MET A 225 -12.75 30.92 -37.80
C MET A 225 -13.90 31.26 -36.84
N LEU A 226 -14.47 32.46 -36.94
CA LEU A 226 -15.61 32.89 -36.12
C LEU A 226 -16.89 32.10 -36.47
N THR A 227 -17.10 31.78 -37.75
CA THR A 227 -18.24 30.97 -38.21
C THR A 227 -18.14 29.52 -37.73
N GLU A 228 -16.96 28.90 -37.82
CA GLU A 228 -16.69 27.54 -37.34
C GLU A 228 -16.92 27.44 -35.82
N GLY A 229 -16.42 28.42 -35.06
CA GLY A 229 -16.69 28.53 -33.63
C GLY A 229 -18.18 28.62 -33.31
N ALA A 230 -18.92 29.46 -34.04
CA ALA A 230 -20.36 29.60 -33.87
C ALA A 230 -21.13 28.31 -34.23
N LEU A 231 -20.65 27.51 -35.19
CA LEU A 231 -21.22 26.21 -35.51
C LEU A 231 -20.91 25.17 -34.43
N LEU A 232 -19.69 25.15 -33.90
CA LEU A 232 -19.27 24.25 -32.82
C LEU A 232 -20.04 24.52 -31.52
N LEU A 233 -20.10 25.77 -31.06
CA LEU A 233 -20.83 26.15 -29.85
C LEU A 233 -22.33 25.90 -29.99
N HIS A 234 -22.92 26.17 -31.16
CA HIS A 234 -24.32 25.82 -31.44
C HIS A 234 -24.55 24.29 -31.37
N ARG A 235 -23.64 23.50 -31.97
CA ARG A 235 -23.70 22.03 -31.91
C ARG A 235 -23.57 21.51 -30.49
N ALA A 236 -22.80 22.17 -29.63
CA ALA A 236 -22.71 21.85 -28.20
C ALA A 236 -23.99 22.21 -27.43
N ALA A 237 -24.58 23.39 -27.70
CA ALA A 237 -25.77 23.90 -27.01
C ALA A 237 -27.05 23.10 -27.29
N GLU A 238 -27.23 22.65 -28.54
CA GLU A 238 -28.48 22.04 -29.02
C GLU A 238 -28.51 20.50 -28.89
N ARG A 239 -27.62 19.91 -28.09
CA ARG A 239 -27.61 18.47 -27.76
C ARG A 239 -28.84 18.08 -26.95
N ARG A 240 -29.28 16.82 -27.10
CA ARG A 240 -30.51 16.28 -26.50
C ARG A 240 -30.26 14.94 -25.79
N GLY A 241 -31.23 14.52 -24.98
CA GLY A 241 -31.17 13.28 -24.20
C GLY A 241 -30.00 13.27 -23.21
N ALA A 242 -29.36 12.12 -23.02
CA ALA A 242 -28.24 11.92 -22.09
C ALA A 242 -26.97 12.74 -22.42
N SER A 243 -26.96 13.49 -23.54
CA SER A 243 -25.86 14.38 -23.96
C SER A 243 -26.20 15.87 -23.86
N ALA A 244 -27.42 16.21 -23.42
CA ALA A 244 -27.84 17.59 -23.20
C ALA A 244 -27.05 18.22 -22.04
N MET A 245 -26.72 19.50 -22.18
CA MET A 245 -26.10 20.28 -21.10
C MET A 245 -27.17 21.08 -20.33
N PRO A 246 -26.86 21.58 -19.11
CA PRO A 246 -27.80 22.38 -18.33
C PRO A 246 -28.36 23.58 -19.13
N PRO A 247 -29.64 23.99 -18.94
CA PRO A 247 -30.24 25.08 -19.71
C PRO A 247 -29.48 26.41 -19.61
N THR A 248 -28.88 26.70 -18.45
CA THR A 248 -28.01 27.86 -18.20
C THR A 248 -26.74 27.81 -19.04
N ASP A 249 -26.04 26.67 -19.04
CA ASP A 249 -24.83 26.44 -19.81
C ASP A 249 -25.12 26.48 -21.32
N ALA A 250 -26.23 25.91 -21.75
CA ALA A 250 -26.69 26.00 -23.14
C ALA A 250 -27.02 27.44 -23.55
N GLN A 251 -27.52 28.27 -22.63
CA GLN A 251 -27.78 29.69 -22.91
C GLN A 251 -26.48 30.49 -23.04
N VAL A 252 -25.52 30.28 -22.15
CA VAL A 252 -24.16 30.87 -22.27
C VAL A 252 -23.55 30.57 -23.63
N LEU A 253 -23.71 29.33 -24.14
CA LEU A 253 -23.24 28.98 -25.48
C LEU A 253 -24.04 29.68 -26.59
N ARG A 254 -25.38 29.80 -26.48
CA ARG A 254 -26.20 30.53 -27.47
C ARG A 254 -25.90 32.02 -27.53
N ASP A 255 -25.61 32.64 -26.39
CA ASP A 255 -25.20 34.04 -26.31
C ASP A 255 -23.83 34.25 -26.97
N ALA A 256 -22.87 33.33 -26.73
CA ALA A 256 -21.58 33.32 -27.39
C ALA A 256 -21.69 33.08 -28.91
N VAL A 257 -22.56 32.18 -29.37
CA VAL A 257 -22.88 31.96 -30.80
C VAL A 257 -23.41 33.24 -31.45
N THR A 258 -24.27 33.99 -30.73
CA THR A 258 -24.83 35.26 -31.21
C THR A 258 -23.72 36.31 -31.34
N ALA A 259 -22.87 36.44 -30.32
CA ALA A 259 -21.72 37.34 -30.33
C ALA A 259 -20.66 37.00 -31.40
N LEU A 260 -20.38 35.72 -31.66
CA LEU A 260 -19.45 35.30 -32.72
C LEU A 260 -19.95 35.68 -34.12
N ARG A 261 -21.27 35.71 -34.32
CA ARG A 261 -21.93 36.05 -35.60
C ARG A 261 -22.18 37.55 -35.80
N ASP A 262 -21.95 38.39 -34.78
CA ASP A 262 -22.23 39.82 -34.84
C ASP A 262 -21.14 40.59 -35.63
N THR A 263 -21.36 40.75 -36.93
CA THR A 263 -20.45 41.47 -37.84
C THR A 263 -20.34 42.98 -37.56
N HIS A 264 -21.11 43.54 -36.62
CA HIS A 264 -20.96 44.95 -36.20
C HIS A 264 -19.87 45.13 -35.13
N ARG A 265 -19.32 44.04 -34.57
CA ARG A 265 -18.27 44.07 -33.55
C ARG A 265 -16.89 43.73 -34.13
N PRO A 266 -15.78 44.28 -33.58
CA PRO A 266 -14.43 43.88 -33.98
C PRO A 266 -14.19 42.38 -33.80
N PRO A 267 -13.43 41.71 -34.68
CA PRO A 267 -13.16 40.27 -34.60
C PRO A 267 -12.69 39.78 -33.24
N GLN A 268 -11.77 40.50 -32.59
CA GLN A 268 -11.24 40.17 -31.27
C GLN A 268 -12.35 40.16 -30.20
N ALA A 269 -13.30 41.11 -30.28
CA ALA A 269 -14.42 41.21 -29.35
C ALA A 269 -15.48 40.10 -29.56
N ARG A 270 -15.59 39.59 -30.80
CA ARG A 270 -16.42 38.43 -31.17
C ARG A 270 -15.77 37.15 -30.66
N LEU A 271 -14.48 36.95 -30.94
CA LEU A 271 -13.70 35.79 -30.48
C LEU A 271 -13.69 35.69 -28.95
N ALA A 272 -13.43 36.80 -28.25
CA ALA A 272 -13.40 36.84 -26.78
C ALA A 272 -14.72 36.37 -26.12
N ALA A 273 -15.87 36.50 -26.80
CA ALA A 273 -17.13 35.94 -26.30
C ALA A 273 -17.12 34.40 -26.38
N GLY A 274 -16.64 33.84 -27.50
CA GLY A 274 -16.47 32.39 -27.70
C GLY A 274 -15.37 31.76 -26.83
N LEU A 275 -14.36 32.54 -26.42
CA LEU A 275 -13.29 32.11 -25.51
C LEU A 275 -13.55 32.48 -24.04
N SER A 276 -14.72 33.02 -23.70
CA SER A 276 -14.99 33.56 -22.36
C SER A 276 -14.99 32.48 -21.27
N ALA A 277 -14.59 32.85 -20.05
CA ALA A 277 -14.55 31.92 -18.90
C ALA A 277 -15.89 31.20 -18.63
N PRO A 278 -17.09 31.81 -18.82
CA PRO A 278 -18.35 31.07 -18.75
C PRO A 278 -18.49 29.98 -19.82
N VAL A 279 -18.08 30.23 -21.07
CA VAL A 279 -18.10 29.23 -22.16
C VAL A 279 -17.14 28.09 -21.87
N GLN A 280 -15.91 28.40 -21.47
CA GLN A 280 -14.92 27.40 -21.07
C GLN A 280 -15.44 26.54 -19.91
N SER A 281 -16.08 27.17 -18.91
CA SER A 281 -16.63 26.47 -17.74
C SER A 281 -17.80 25.54 -18.10
N ALA A 282 -18.69 25.98 -18.99
CA ALA A 282 -19.81 25.18 -19.49
C ALA A 282 -19.31 23.95 -20.28
N LEU A 283 -18.26 24.11 -21.09
CA LEU A 283 -17.65 23.04 -21.85
C LEU A 283 -16.72 22.14 -21.02
N ALA A 284 -16.14 22.64 -19.93
CA ALA A 284 -15.45 21.80 -18.96
C ALA A 284 -16.41 20.83 -18.24
N ARG A 285 -17.63 21.30 -17.91
CA ARG A 285 -18.70 20.47 -17.33
C ARG A 285 -19.34 19.50 -18.32
N THR A 286 -19.65 19.97 -19.53
CA THR A 286 -20.33 19.14 -20.55
C THR A 286 -19.65 19.30 -21.92
N PRO A 287 -18.45 18.72 -22.10
CA PRO A 287 -17.64 18.91 -23.31
C PRO A 287 -18.34 18.37 -24.56
N LEU A 288 -18.05 18.99 -25.71
CA LEU A 288 -18.46 18.47 -27.01
C LEU A 288 -17.53 17.31 -27.39
N ARG A 289 -18.08 16.09 -27.47
CA ARG A 289 -17.30 14.85 -27.61
C ARG A 289 -17.53 14.23 -28.99
N ASP A 290 -16.56 14.34 -29.88
CA ASP A 290 -16.61 13.71 -31.20
C ASP A 290 -15.90 12.35 -31.18
N MET A 291 -16.48 11.35 -31.83
CA MET A 291 -15.86 10.03 -32.06
C MET A 291 -15.48 9.25 -30.78
N VAL A 292 -16.31 9.36 -29.74
CA VAL A 292 -16.11 8.71 -28.43
C VAL A 292 -15.72 7.23 -28.59
N THR A 293 -14.59 6.88 -27.99
CA THR A 293 -14.05 5.52 -27.87
C THR A 293 -14.02 5.13 -26.39
N LEU A 294 -14.26 3.85 -26.10
CA LEU A 294 -14.25 3.30 -24.74
C LEU A 294 -13.12 2.27 -24.62
N SER A 295 -12.42 2.25 -23.50
CA SER A 295 -11.54 1.12 -23.14
C SER A 295 -12.34 -0.13 -22.79
N ARG A 296 -11.65 -1.26 -22.55
CA ARG A 296 -12.23 -2.35 -21.75
C ARG A 296 -12.60 -1.83 -20.35
N ARG A 297 -13.55 -2.49 -19.68
CA ARG A 297 -13.76 -2.33 -18.23
C ARG A 297 -12.72 -3.17 -17.49
N TYR A 298 -12.08 -2.61 -16.48
CA TYR A 298 -11.06 -3.27 -15.66
C TYR A 298 -11.54 -3.40 -14.20
N PRO A 299 -11.32 -4.53 -13.53
CA PRO A 299 -11.89 -4.79 -12.21
C PRO A 299 -11.13 -4.07 -11.09
N LEU A 300 -11.89 -3.58 -10.11
CA LEU A 300 -11.44 -2.88 -8.91
C LEU A 300 -12.17 -3.43 -7.69
N VAL A 301 -11.48 -4.00 -6.72
CA VAL A 301 -12.10 -4.46 -5.47
C VAL A 301 -11.95 -3.39 -4.39
N VAL A 302 -13.05 -3.04 -3.74
CA VAL A 302 -13.11 -2.03 -2.68
C VAL A 302 -13.47 -2.73 -1.36
N HIS A 303 -12.64 -2.56 -0.34
CA HIS A 303 -12.87 -3.08 1.01
C HIS A 303 -13.09 -1.95 2.03
N ARG A 304 -13.50 -2.30 3.25
CA ARG A 304 -13.51 -1.41 4.43
C ARG A 304 -12.14 -0.79 4.73
N GLU A 305 -12.15 0.37 5.38
CA GLU A 305 -10.95 1.20 5.56
C GLU A 305 -9.80 0.48 6.28
N LEU A 306 -10.09 -0.37 7.27
CA LEU A 306 -9.08 -1.13 8.03
C LEU A 306 -8.23 -2.07 7.15
N ALA A 307 -8.74 -2.47 5.98
CA ALA A 307 -7.94 -3.20 5.00
C ALA A 307 -6.71 -2.41 4.55
N LEU A 308 -6.75 -1.07 4.62
CA LEU A 308 -5.66 -0.16 4.27
C LEU A 308 -5.02 0.54 5.46
N ALA A 309 -5.81 1.08 6.39
CA ALA A 309 -5.32 1.97 7.43
C ALA A 309 -5.74 1.50 8.83
N GLY A 310 -4.75 1.12 9.64
CA GLY A 310 -4.96 0.71 11.04
C GLY A 310 -3.65 0.48 11.78
N SER A 311 -3.76 0.30 13.09
CA SER A 311 -2.63 0.19 14.01
C SER A 311 -2.77 -1.11 14.80
N TRP A 312 -1.78 -2.00 14.70
CA TRP A 312 -1.85 -3.38 15.19
C TRP A 312 -0.93 -3.61 16.42
N TYR A 313 -1.41 -4.36 17.41
CA TYR A 313 -0.63 -4.75 18.59
C TYR A 313 -0.57 -6.28 18.71
N GLU A 314 0.61 -6.88 18.57
CA GLU A 314 0.83 -8.32 18.76
C GLU A 314 1.11 -8.63 20.24
N LEU A 315 0.44 -9.65 20.80
CA LEU A 315 0.70 -10.16 22.15
C LEU A 315 0.58 -11.68 22.27
N PHE A 316 1.24 -12.24 23.29
CA PHE A 316 1.16 -13.65 23.69
C PHE A 316 0.27 -13.78 24.95
N PRO A 317 -0.98 -14.29 24.87
CA PRO A 317 -1.89 -14.34 26.02
C PRO A 317 -1.29 -15.04 27.25
N ARG A 318 -0.49 -16.09 27.00
CA ARG A 318 0.16 -16.90 28.02
C ARG A 318 1.13 -16.15 28.93
N SER A 319 1.65 -14.99 28.53
CA SER A 319 2.56 -14.19 29.38
C SER A 319 1.82 -13.23 30.30
N HIS A 320 0.61 -12.79 29.94
CA HIS A 320 -0.15 -11.81 30.70
C HIS A 320 -0.86 -12.50 31.88
N GLY A 321 -0.33 -12.32 33.08
CA GLY A 321 -0.71 -13.07 34.29
C GLY A 321 0.19 -14.28 34.59
N ALA A 322 1.19 -14.55 33.75
CA ALA A 322 2.19 -15.58 34.04
C ALA A 322 3.00 -15.22 35.29
N HIS A 323 3.26 -16.21 36.13
CA HIS A 323 4.08 -16.03 37.31
C HIS A 323 4.78 -17.34 37.69
N ARG A 324 5.93 -17.21 38.34
CA ARG A 324 6.66 -18.34 38.88
C ARG A 324 6.25 -18.59 40.32
N ASP A 325 5.73 -19.78 40.60
CA ASP A 325 5.31 -20.21 41.93
C ASP A 325 6.54 -20.23 42.86
N PRO A 326 6.56 -19.45 43.96
CA PRO A 326 7.73 -19.35 44.81
C PRO A 326 7.94 -20.60 45.68
N ALA A 327 6.93 -21.47 45.83
CA ALA A 327 7.02 -22.68 46.64
C ALA A 327 7.48 -23.89 45.80
N THR A 328 6.99 -24.05 44.57
CA THR A 328 7.41 -25.16 43.68
C THR A 328 8.55 -24.78 42.73
N GLY A 329 8.72 -23.49 42.43
CA GLY A 329 9.66 -23.00 41.41
C GLY A 329 9.18 -23.21 39.97
N GLU A 330 7.94 -23.65 39.77
CA GLU A 330 7.34 -23.88 38.46
C GLU A 330 6.68 -22.62 37.90
N TRP A 331 6.53 -22.55 36.57
CA TRP A 331 5.78 -21.47 35.93
C TRP A 331 4.30 -21.81 35.82
N ARG A 332 3.44 -20.83 36.11
CA ARG A 332 2.01 -20.84 35.78
C ARG A 332 1.78 -19.88 34.61
N SER A 333 1.00 -20.32 33.64
CA SER A 333 0.60 -19.53 32.47
C SER A 333 -0.37 -18.41 32.86
N GLY A 334 -0.35 -17.33 32.07
CA GLY A 334 -1.50 -16.45 31.90
C GLY A 334 -2.65 -17.11 31.13
N THR A 335 -3.79 -16.44 31.09
CA THR A 335 -5.06 -16.89 30.49
C THR A 335 -5.62 -15.83 29.56
N LEU A 336 -6.62 -16.17 28.74
CA LEU A 336 -7.37 -15.19 27.95
C LEU A 336 -8.04 -14.13 28.83
N ARG A 337 -8.52 -14.51 30.04
CA ARG A 337 -9.09 -13.57 31.02
C ARG A 337 -8.07 -12.57 31.57
N THR A 338 -6.83 -13.00 31.83
CA THR A 338 -5.78 -12.10 32.32
C THR A 338 -5.16 -11.28 31.19
N ALA A 339 -5.05 -11.82 29.98
CA ALA A 339 -4.72 -11.04 28.78
C ALA A 339 -5.76 -9.95 28.48
N ALA A 340 -7.06 -10.20 28.71
CA ALA A 340 -8.12 -9.21 28.53
C ALA A 340 -7.99 -7.98 29.47
N GLN A 341 -7.24 -8.11 30.59
CA GLN A 341 -7.00 -7.00 31.53
C GLN A 341 -6.03 -5.94 30.97
N GLU A 342 -5.28 -6.27 29.91
CA GLU A 342 -4.29 -5.40 29.26
C GLU A 342 -4.88 -4.60 28.10
N LEU A 343 -6.02 -5.05 27.57
CA LEU A 343 -6.72 -4.37 26.49
C LEU A 343 -6.98 -2.87 26.74
N PRO A 344 -7.30 -2.40 27.98
CA PRO A 344 -7.41 -0.96 28.25
C PRO A 344 -6.11 -0.18 28.01
N ARG A 345 -4.95 -0.76 28.37
CA ARG A 345 -3.63 -0.13 28.14
C ARG A 345 -3.33 -0.07 26.64
N ILE A 346 -3.60 -1.15 25.91
CA ILE A 346 -3.43 -1.23 24.46
C ILE A 346 -4.35 -0.21 23.75
N ALA A 347 -5.63 -0.17 24.13
CA ALA A 347 -6.59 0.80 23.60
C ALA A 347 -6.19 2.27 23.90
N SER A 348 -5.62 2.57 25.07
CA SER A 348 -5.13 3.91 25.39
C SER A 348 -3.96 4.38 24.52
N MET A 349 -3.18 3.44 23.95
CA MET A 349 -2.16 3.75 22.94
C MET A 349 -2.73 3.90 21.52
N GLY A 350 -4.06 3.85 21.35
CA GLY A 350 -4.71 4.11 20.08
C GLY A 350 -4.52 3.00 19.03
N PHE A 351 -4.34 1.76 19.46
CA PHE A 351 -4.42 0.61 18.54
C PHE A 351 -5.86 0.36 18.09
N ASP A 352 -6.00 -0.24 16.89
CA ASP A 352 -7.28 -0.58 16.25
C ASP A 352 -7.46 -2.11 16.16
N VAL A 353 -6.37 -2.87 16.22
CA VAL A 353 -6.36 -4.35 16.16
C VAL A 353 -5.45 -4.92 17.25
N VAL A 354 -5.96 -5.89 18.02
CA VAL A 354 -5.14 -6.76 18.86
C VAL A 354 -4.94 -8.11 18.16
N TYR A 355 -3.70 -8.47 17.91
CA TYR A 355 -3.31 -9.68 17.21
C TYR A 355 -2.75 -10.70 18.22
N LEU A 356 -3.40 -11.86 18.28
CA LEU A 356 -3.00 -12.98 19.11
C LEU A 356 -2.17 -13.98 18.30
N THR A 357 -0.97 -14.28 18.81
CA THR A 357 -0.21 -15.48 18.40
C THR A 357 -1.03 -16.75 18.67
N PRO A 358 -0.72 -17.92 18.06
CA PRO A 358 -1.56 -19.11 18.16
C PRO A 358 -1.98 -19.45 19.60
N ILE A 359 -3.29 -19.64 19.80
CA ILE A 359 -3.90 -19.93 21.11
C ILE A 359 -4.29 -21.40 21.28
N HIS A 360 -3.82 -22.26 20.37
CA HIS A 360 -4.18 -23.67 20.25
C HIS A 360 -3.27 -24.57 21.11
N PRO A 361 -3.71 -25.80 21.45
CA PRO A 361 -2.91 -26.74 22.23
C PRO A 361 -1.51 -26.96 21.65
N ILE A 362 -0.48 -26.98 22.50
CA ILE A 362 0.93 -27.04 22.06
C ILE A 362 1.50 -28.46 22.16
N GLY A 363 2.10 -28.95 21.07
CA GLY A 363 2.77 -30.24 20.99
C GLY A 363 3.83 -30.48 22.07
N ARG A 364 4.04 -31.74 22.44
CA ARG A 364 5.00 -32.21 23.45
C ARG A 364 6.19 -32.90 22.80
N THR A 365 5.96 -33.67 21.73
CA THR A 365 6.98 -34.34 20.93
C THR A 365 7.86 -33.32 20.21
N HIS A 366 9.18 -33.46 20.37
CA HIS A 366 10.20 -32.51 19.86
C HIS A 366 9.99 -31.03 20.28
N ARG A 367 9.20 -30.77 21.34
CA ARG A 367 8.97 -29.44 21.88
C ARG A 367 10.28 -28.70 22.13
N LYS A 368 10.39 -27.50 21.58
CA LYS A 368 11.54 -26.62 21.81
C LYS A 368 11.52 -26.03 23.21
N GLY A 369 12.70 -26.01 23.83
CA GLY A 369 12.92 -25.33 25.11
C GLY A 369 13.32 -23.87 24.95
N ARG A 370 13.56 -23.21 26.09
CA ARG A 370 14.00 -21.81 26.18
C ARG A 370 15.13 -21.47 25.19
N ASN A 371 15.14 -20.24 24.68
CA ASN A 371 16.10 -19.75 23.69
C ASN A 371 16.23 -20.61 22.40
N ASN A 372 15.14 -21.24 21.95
CA ASN A 372 15.10 -22.10 20.76
C ASN A 372 15.97 -23.37 20.92
N SER A 373 16.03 -23.91 22.15
CA SER A 373 16.69 -25.19 22.46
C SER A 373 15.97 -26.35 21.78
N LEU A 374 16.72 -27.33 21.25
CA LEU A 374 16.16 -28.56 20.68
C LEU A 374 15.56 -29.52 21.72
N THR A 375 15.83 -29.27 23.00
CA THR A 375 15.32 -30.06 24.13
C THR A 375 14.62 -29.12 25.10
N ALA A 376 13.32 -29.32 25.31
CA ALA A 376 12.57 -28.73 26.41
C ALA A 376 12.85 -29.43 27.74
N VAL A 377 12.85 -28.67 28.83
CA VAL A 377 12.84 -29.20 30.21
C VAL A 377 11.43 -29.14 30.82
N PRO A 378 11.14 -29.88 31.92
CA PRO A 378 9.86 -29.76 32.60
C PRO A 378 9.55 -28.30 32.98
N GLY A 379 8.37 -27.82 32.60
CA GLY A 379 7.95 -26.43 32.78
C GLY A 379 8.17 -25.51 31.57
N ASP A 380 8.89 -25.94 30.52
CA ASP A 380 9.01 -25.16 29.29
C ASP A 380 7.69 -25.16 28.50
N PRO A 381 7.14 -23.98 28.15
CA PRO A 381 5.84 -23.87 27.50
C PRO A 381 5.86 -24.26 26.01
N GLY A 382 7.04 -24.31 25.37
CA GLY A 382 7.17 -24.60 23.95
C GLY A 382 6.76 -23.44 23.04
N SER A 383 6.83 -23.67 21.73
CA SER A 383 6.41 -22.72 20.70
C SER A 383 4.89 -22.76 20.47
N PRO A 384 4.15 -21.64 20.53
CA PRO A 384 2.72 -21.64 20.15
C PRO A 384 2.48 -22.11 18.71
N TYR A 385 3.45 -21.91 17.83
CA TYR A 385 3.41 -22.36 16.44
C TYR A 385 3.56 -23.88 16.27
N ALA A 386 3.87 -24.64 17.33
CA ALA A 386 3.84 -26.10 17.36
C ALA A 386 2.42 -26.60 17.68
N ILE A 387 1.47 -26.21 16.83
CA ILE A 387 0.02 -26.40 17.01
C ILE A 387 -0.33 -27.89 16.99
N GLY A 388 -1.14 -28.33 17.94
CA GLY A 388 -1.70 -29.67 18.02
C GLY A 388 -1.16 -30.50 19.19
N SER A 389 -2.06 -31.07 19.97
CA SER A 389 -1.78 -32.12 20.95
C SER A 389 -2.97 -33.07 21.04
N ALA A 390 -2.92 -34.04 21.97
CA ALA A 390 -4.08 -34.84 22.36
C ALA A 390 -5.26 -34.02 22.91
N ASP A 391 -5.05 -32.73 23.24
CA ASP A 391 -6.05 -31.81 23.76
C ASP A 391 -6.77 -31.03 22.63
N GLY A 392 -6.33 -31.16 21.36
CA GLY A 392 -6.98 -30.57 20.19
C GLY A 392 -6.04 -29.99 19.14
N GLY A 393 -6.61 -29.43 18.06
CA GLY A 393 -5.91 -28.83 16.92
C GLY A 393 -6.20 -27.34 16.73
N HIS A 394 -6.25 -26.89 15.48
CA HIS A 394 -6.44 -25.48 15.08
C HIS A 394 -7.81 -24.87 15.43
N ASP A 395 -8.78 -25.71 15.82
CA ASP A 395 -10.12 -25.32 16.28
C ASP A 395 -10.31 -25.57 17.79
N ALA A 396 -9.22 -25.74 18.53
CA ALA A 396 -9.19 -25.83 19.99
C ALA A 396 -8.44 -24.66 20.63
N ILE A 397 -8.65 -24.48 21.93
CA ILE A 397 -7.92 -23.55 22.78
C ILE A 397 -6.99 -24.35 23.69
N GLU A 398 -5.75 -23.89 23.83
CA GLU A 398 -4.75 -24.43 24.76
C GLU A 398 -5.34 -24.45 26.19
N PRO A 399 -5.43 -25.61 26.86
CA PRO A 399 -6.11 -25.73 28.15
C PRO A 399 -5.56 -24.79 29.24
N SER A 400 -4.28 -24.40 29.18
CA SER A 400 -3.70 -23.41 30.10
C SER A 400 -4.12 -21.95 29.84
N LEU A 401 -4.73 -21.65 28.68
CA LEU A 401 -5.28 -20.33 28.34
C LEU A 401 -6.75 -20.14 28.73
N GLY A 402 -7.53 -21.22 28.83
CA GLY A 402 -8.95 -21.20 29.19
C GLY A 402 -9.84 -21.92 28.19
N THR A 403 -11.05 -21.38 27.99
CA THR A 403 -12.15 -21.97 27.20
C THR A 403 -12.66 -21.01 26.13
N PHE A 404 -13.59 -21.46 25.27
CA PHE A 404 -14.25 -20.58 24.31
C PHE A 404 -15.04 -19.44 24.99
N GLU A 405 -15.63 -19.66 26.17
CA GLU A 405 -16.28 -18.58 26.95
C GLU A 405 -15.29 -17.50 27.40
N ASP A 406 -14.01 -17.86 27.56
CA ASP A 406 -12.92 -16.92 27.90
C ASP A 406 -12.41 -16.18 26.65
N PHE A 407 -12.42 -16.84 25.50
CA PHE A 407 -12.14 -16.24 24.20
C PHE A 407 -13.22 -15.23 23.79
N ASP A 408 -14.49 -15.62 23.84
CA ASP A 408 -15.64 -14.76 23.52
C ASP A 408 -15.64 -13.49 24.38
N ALA A 409 -15.26 -13.62 25.66
CA ALA A 409 -15.14 -12.48 26.55
C ALA A 409 -13.91 -11.60 26.26
N PHE A 410 -12.80 -12.17 25.78
CA PHE A 410 -11.66 -11.40 25.28
C PHE A 410 -12.07 -10.59 24.03
N VAL A 411 -12.74 -11.22 23.06
CA VAL A 411 -13.25 -10.58 21.83
C VAL A 411 -14.28 -9.50 22.17
N ALA A 412 -15.24 -9.78 23.04
CA ALA A 412 -16.21 -8.80 23.52
C ALA A 412 -15.51 -7.61 24.20
N ARG A 413 -14.50 -7.86 25.04
CA ARG A 413 -13.75 -6.80 25.72
C ARG A 413 -12.90 -5.95 24.77
N ALA A 414 -12.32 -6.54 23.73
CA ALA A 414 -11.62 -5.79 22.68
C ALA A 414 -12.61 -4.87 21.94
N LYS A 415 -13.78 -5.41 21.57
CA LYS A 415 -14.84 -4.67 20.88
C LYS A 415 -15.43 -3.52 21.70
N GLU A 416 -15.63 -3.71 23.01
CA GLU A 416 -16.01 -2.63 23.95
C GLU A 416 -15.01 -1.46 23.96
N LEU A 417 -13.74 -1.75 23.69
CA LEU A 417 -12.64 -0.78 23.65
C LEU A 417 -12.35 -0.25 22.24
N GLY A 418 -13.17 -0.61 21.25
CA GLY A 418 -13.03 -0.16 19.86
C GLY A 418 -11.92 -0.87 19.08
N MET A 419 -11.45 -2.04 19.54
CA MET A 419 -10.44 -2.84 18.86
C MET A 419 -11.05 -4.12 18.26
N GLU A 420 -10.52 -4.52 17.11
CA GLU A 420 -10.79 -5.82 16.49
C GLU A 420 -9.78 -6.88 16.94
N VAL A 421 -10.18 -8.15 16.95
CA VAL A 421 -9.28 -9.27 17.24
C VAL A 421 -8.81 -9.90 15.94
N ALA A 422 -7.48 -10.00 15.79
CA ALA A 422 -6.84 -10.80 14.77
C ALA A 422 -6.24 -12.08 15.38
N LEU A 423 -6.39 -13.21 14.70
CA LEU A 423 -5.79 -14.48 15.12
C LEU A 423 -4.71 -14.94 14.14
N ASP A 424 -3.68 -15.61 14.64
CA ASP A 424 -2.70 -16.28 13.80
C ASP A 424 -3.29 -17.48 13.05
N VAL A 425 -2.88 -17.68 11.80
CA VAL A 425 -3.19 -18.88 11.00
C VAL A 425 -1.90 -19.46 10.45
N ALA A 426 -1.29 -20.37 11.21
CA ALA A 426 -0.12 -21.13 10.82
C ALA A 426 -0.50 -22.54 10.36
N LEU A 427 -0.71 -22.72 9.05
CA LEU A 427 -1.08 -24.02 8.45
C LEU A 427 0.10 -25.01 8.48
N GLN A 428 0.29 -25.65 9.62
CA GLN A 428 1.32 -26.64 9.96
C GLN A 428 0.90 -27.40 11.22
N ALA A 429 1.54 -28.53 11.52
CA ALA A 429 1.15 -29.37 12.65
C ALA A 429 2.35 -29.78 13.49
N SER A 430 2.21 -29.85 14.82
CA SER A 430 3.14 -30.59 15.66
C SER A 430 3.04 -32.10 15.36
N PRO A 431 4.04 -32.92 15.75
CA PRO A 431 3.95 -34.37 15.63
C PRO A 431 2.78 -35.02 16.41
N ASP A 432 2.21 -34.29 17.38
CA ASP A 432 1.09 -34.75 18.23
C ASP A 432 -0.28 -34.22 17.77
N HIS A 433 -0.37 -33.50 16.64
CA HIS A 433 -1.63 -32.96 16.13
C HIS A 433 -2.54 -34.10 15.61
N PRO A 434 -3.87 -34.11 15.88
CA PRO A 434 -4.79 -35.17 15.45
C PRO A 434 -4.71 -35.53 13.96
N TRP A 435 -4.66 -34.52 13.08
CA TRP A 435 -4.43 -34.68 11.63
C TRP A 435 -3.22 -35.58 11.25
N VAL A 436 -2.15 -35.68 12.05
CA VAL A 436 -1.00 -36.55 11.74
C VAL A 436 -1.41 -38.04 11.74
N THR A 437 -2.38 -38.41 12.57
CA THR A 437 -2.95 -39.76 12.65
C THR A 437 -4.24 -39.94 11.85
N GLU A 438 -5.06 -38.89 11.74
CA GLU A 438 -6.38 -38.92 11.11
C GLU A 438 -6.34 -38.64 9.60
N HIS A 439 -5.39 -37.80 9.18
CA HIS A 439 -5.19 -37.33 7.81
C HIS A 439 -3.72 -37.42 7.37
N PRO A 440 -3.10 -38.62 7.40
CA PRO A 440 -1.70 -38.80 6.99
C PRO A 440 -1.42 -38.36 5.54
N GLU A 441 -2.44 -38.35 4.68
CA GLU A 441 -2.38 -37.85 3.30
C GLU A 441 -2.02 -36.35 3.22
N TRP A 442 -2.34 -35.53 4.23
CA TRP A 442 -1.96 -34.12 4.30
C TRP A 442 -0.50 -33.89 4.69
N PHE A 443 0.34 -34.95 4.72
CA PHE A 443 1.76 -34.87 5.00
C PHE A 443 2.60 -35.61 3.95
N THR A 444 3.84 -35.17 3.76
CA THR A 444 4.79 -35.87 2.87
C THR A 444 5.56 -36.92 3.67
N THR A 445 5.08 -38.16 3.62
CA THR A 445 5.78 -39.32 4.19
C THR A 445 7.04 -39.67 3.38
N ARG A 446 8.14 -39.93 4.07
CA ARG A 446 9.39 -40.45 3.51
C ARG A 446 9.32 -41.97 3.30
N ALA A 447 10.30 -42.51 2.58
CA ALA A 447 10.38 -43.95 2.27
C ALA A 447 10.50 -44.87 3.50
N ASP A 448 10.84 -44.33 4.67
CA ASP A 448 10.93 -45.04 5.95
C ASP A 448 9.66 -44.88 6.83
N GLY A 449 8.62 -44.19 6.34
CA GLY A 449 7.40 -43.89 7.07
C GLY A 449 7.45 -42.61 7.92
N THR A 450 8.60 -41.92 8.00
CA THR A 450 8.73 -40.68 8.79
C THR A 450 8.26 -39.45 8.01
N ILE A 451 7.84 -38.39 8.72
CA ILE A 451 7.54 -37.08 8.12
C ILE A 451 8.76 -36.16 8.34
N ALA A 452 9.10 -35.36 7.33
CA ALA A 452 10.15 -34.35 7.45
C ALA A 452 9.68 -33.18 8.32
N TYR A 453 10.51 -32.72 9.26
CA TYR A 453 10.26 -31.45 9.95
C TYR A 453 10.37 -30.26 8.99
N ALA A 454 9.66 -29.17 9.30
CA ALA A 454 9.65 -27.99 8.43
C ALA A 454 10.98 -27.20 8.50
N GLU A 455 11.37 -26.60 7.39
CA GLU A 455 12.51 -25.68 7.29
C GLU A 455 12.13 -24.43 6.49
N ASN A 456 12.66 -23.29 6.89
CA ASN A 456 12.71 -22.07 6.07
C ASN A 456 14.17 -21.59 6.06
N PRO A 457 15.02 -22.15 5.18
CA PRO A 457 16.48 -22.10 5.35
C PRO A 457 17.03 -20.67 5.53
N PRO A 458 17.87 -20.42 6.55
CA PRO A 458 18.55 -21.40 7.41
C PRO A 458 17.75 -21.87 8.66
N LYS A 459 16.53 -21.37 8.91
CA LYS A 459 15.73 -21.76 10.08
C LYS A 459 15.22 -23.21 9.96
N LYS A 460 15.27 -23.94 11.07
CA LYS A 460 14.77 -25.32 11.22
C LYS A 460 13.73 -25.39 12.34
N TYR A 461 12.67 -26.14 12.12
CA TYR A 461 11.53 -26.24 13.02
C TYR A 461 11.22 -27.71 13.31
N GLN A 462 12.07 -28.33 14.12
CA GLN A 462 12.01 -29.76 14.51
C GLN A 462 10.72 -30.13 15.27
N ASP A 463 10.03 -29.11 15.79
CA ASP A 463 8.77 -29.15 16.53
C ASP A 463 7.51 -29.16 15.63
N ILE A 464 7.64 -29.08 14.30
CA ILE A 464 6.51 -29.06 13.35
C ILE A 464 6.77 -29.81 12.04
N TYR A 465 5.69 -30.29 11.43
CA TYR A 465 5.58 -30.86 10.10
C TYR A 465 4.85 -29.89 9.14
N PRO A 466 5.33 -29.74 7.89
CA PRO A 466 4.65 -28.97 6.86
C PRO A 466 3.53 -29.79 6.23
N LEU A 467 2.43 -29.12 5.87
CA LEU A 467 1.30 -29.74 5.17
C LEU A 467 1.60 -29.94 3.68
N ASN A 468 1.08 -31.03 3.12
CA ASN A 468 1.07 -31.37 1.70
C ASN A 468 -0.34 -31.07 1.13
N PHE A 469 -0.39 -30.22 0.09
CA PHE A 469 -1.62 -29.76 -0.53
C PHE A 469 -1.95 -30.46 -1.86
N ASP A 470 -1.10 -31.40 -2.30
CA ASP A 470 -1.17 -32.04 -3.61
C ASP A 470 -1.81 -33.45 -3.55
N ASN A 471 -1.72 -34.14 -2.40
CA ASN A 471 -2.29 -35.48 -2.21
C ASN A 471 -3.83 -35.45 -2.07
N ASP A 472 -4.35 -34.52 -1.26
CA ASP A 472 -5.78 -34.27 -1.05
C ASP A 472 -6.06 -32.76 -0.97
N PRO A 473 -6.08 -32.06 -2.12
CA PRO A 473 -6.31 -30.61 -2.18
C PRO A 473 -7.72 -30.18 -1.73
N GLU A 474 -8.71 -31.08 -1.78
CA GLU A 474 -10.10 -30.73 -1.45
C GLU A 474 -10.42 -30.94 0.02
N GLY A 475 -9.95 -32.03 0.65
CA GLY A 475 -10.15 -32.24 2.09
C GLY A 475 -9.40 -31.22 2.93
N ILE A 476 -8.12 -30.94 2.63
CA ILE A 476 -7.35 -29.90 3.33
C ILE A 476 -7.96 -28.51 3.13
N TYR A 477 -8.58 -28.24 1.97
CA TYR A 477 -9.30 -27.00 1.72
C TYR A 477 -10.58 -26.90 2.56
N ALA A 478 -11.39 -27.94 2.58
CA ALA A 478 -12.63 -27.99 3.35
C ALA A 478 -12.36 -27.82 4.85
N GLU A 479 -11.34 -28.49 5.38
CA GLU A 479 -10.96 -28.40 6.78
C GLU A 479 -10.42 -27.03 7.16
N VAL A 480 -9.49 -26.44 6.39
CA VAL A 480 -9.00 -25.09 6.70
C VAL A 480 -10.11 -24.05 6.58
N ARG A 481 -11.03 -24.18 5.61
CA ARG A 481 -12.20 -23.31 5.50
C ARG A 481 -13.15 -23.46 6.70
N ARG A 482 -13.32 -24.68 7.24
CA ARG A 482 -14.09 -24.95 8.47
C ARG A 482 -13.42 -24.33 9.70
N VAL A 483 -12.11 -24.53 9.87
CA VAL A 483 -11.33 -23.95 10.97
C VAL A 483 -11.45 -22.42 10.99
N LEU A 484 -11.33 -21.76 9.83
CA LEU A 484 -11.57 -20.30 9.76
C LEU A 484 -13.00 -19.93 10.15
N GLN A 485 -14.01 -20.74 9.79
CA GLN A 485 -15.40 -20.46 10.16
C GLN A 485 -15.60 -20.45 11.69
N VAL A 486 -15.00 -21.40 12.41
CA VAL A 486 -15.07 -21.45 13.88
C VAL A 486 -14.64 -20.10 14.48
N TRP A 487 -13.49 -19.57 14.06
CA TRP A 487 -12.97 -18.32 14.59
C TRP A 487 -13.78 -17.09 14.14
N ILE A 488 -14.33 -17.09 12.93
CA ILE A 488 -15.26 -16.05 12.44
C ILE A 488 -16.56 -16.05 13.26
N ASP A 489 -17.12 -17.23 13.57
CA ASP A 489 -18.34 -17.37 14.39
C ASP A 489 -18.10 -16.88 15.84
N HIS A 490 -16.88 -17.03 16.35
CA HIS A 490 -16.41 -16.45 17.62
C HIS A 490 -15.93 -14.98 17.50
N GLY A 491 -16.22 -14.30 16.39
CA GLY A 491 -16.05 -12.85 16.23
C GLY A 491 -14.66 -12.37 15.81
N VAL A 492 -13.79 -13.24 15.28
CA VAL A 492 -12.51 -12.84 14.67
C VAL A 492 -12.74 -12.22 13.29
N THR A 493 -12.37 -10.96 13.13
CA THR A 493 -12.55 -10.17 11.89
C THR A 493 -11.27 -9.99 11.08
N ALA A 494 -10.15 -10.58 11.54
CA ALA A 494 -8.88 -10.54 10.83
C ALA A 494 -8.00 -11.76 11.12
N PHE A 495 -7.17 -12.15 10.15
CA PHE A 495 -6.21 -13.24 10.30
C PHE A 495 -4.80 -12.79 9.87
N ARG A 496 -3.80 -13.00 10.74
CA ARG A 496 -2.39 -12.92 10.37
C ARG A 496 -1.97 -14.31 9.92
N VAL A 497 -1.67 -14.47 8.64
CA VAL A 497 -1.34 -15.78 8.06
C VAL A 497 0.17 -15.97 8.06
N ASP A 498 0.63 -17.02 8.73
CA ASP A 498 2.05 -17.36 8.87
C ASP A 498 2.63 -17.97 7.60
N ASN A 499 3.77 -17.42 7.15
CA ASN A 499 4.55 -17.94 6.03
C ASN A 499 3.71 -18.43 4.82
N PRO A 500 2.70 -17.69 4.29
CA PRO A 500 1.79 -18.20 3.27
C PRO A 500 2.51 -18.50 1.95
N HIS A 501 3.70 -17.92 1.75
CA HIS A 501 4.61 -18.20 0.65
C HIS A 501 5.17 -19.64 0.63
N THR A 502 4.99 -20.41 1.70
CA THR A 502 5.33 -21.84 1.79
C THR A 502 4.16 -22.76 1.40
N LYS A 503 2.96 -22.21 1.15
CA LYS A 503 1.73 -22.92 0.77
C LYS A 503 1.32 -22.50 -0.67
N PRO A 504 0.54 -23.30 -1.42
CA PRO A 504 0.23 -22.99 -2.83
C PRO A 504 -0.55 -21.67 -3.01
N LEU A 505 -0.17 -20.87 -4.01
CA LEU A 505 -0.89 -19.64 -4.36
C LEU A 505 -2.33 -19.88 -4.82
N SER A 506 -2.60 -21.02 -5.47
CA SER A 506 -3.94 -21.45 -5.90
C SER A 506 -4.88 -21.72 -4.72
N PHE A 507 -4.35 -22.34 -3.65
CA PHE A 507 -5.07 -22.57 -2.40
C PHE A 507 -5.50 -21.23 -1.78
N TRP A 508 -4.56 -20.30 -1.60
CA TRP A 508 -4.88 -18.96 -1.08
C TRP A 508 -5.85 -18.19 -1.97
N GLN A 509 -5.67 -18.23 -3.30
CA GLN A 509 -6.58 -17.56 -4.22
C GLN A 509 -8.02 -18.04 -4.07
N ARG A 510 -8.22 -19.35 -3.91
CA ARG A 510 -9.55 -19.96 -3.70
C ARG A 510 -10.10 -19.58 -2.32
N LEU A 511 -9.32 -19.77 -1.26
CA LEU A 511 -9.75 -19.54 0.13
C LEU A 511 -10.12 -18.07 0.39
N LEU A 512 -9.32 -17.13 -0.10
CA LEU A 512 -9.57 -15.70 0.07
C LEU A 512 -10.77 -15.22 -0.74
N ALA A 513 -11.03 -15.83 -1.91
CA ALA A 513 -12.21 -15.52 -2.71
C ALA A 513 -13.51 -16.07 -2.09
N ASP A 514 -13.46 -17.28 -1.52
CA ASP A 514 -14.54 -17.93 -0.78
C ASP A 514 -14.91 -17.11 0.46
N VAL A 515 -13.96 -16.91 1.39
CA VAL A 515 -14.24 -16.19 2.65
C VAL A 515 -14.76 -14.78 2.37
N ARG A 516 -14.20 -14.05 1.40
CA ARG A 516 -14.68 -12.72 1.01
C ARG A 516 -16.12 -12.71 0.46
N SER A 517 -16.60 -13.82 -0.11
CA SER A 517 -17.95 -13.91 -0.67
C SER A 517 -19.04 -14.09 0.39
N GLU A 518 -18.69 -14.63 1.55
CA GLU A 518 -19.61 -14.86 2.68
C GLU A 518 -19.37 -13.84 3.82
N HIS A 519 -18.11 -13.48 4.06
CA HIS A 519 -17.61 -12.61 5.13
C HIS A 519 -16.66 -11.51 4.57
N PRO A 520 -17.18 -10.53 3.80
CA PRO A 520 -16.37 -9.51 3.13
C PRO A 520 -15.60 -8.57 4.07
N ASP A 521 -15.98 -8.53 5.35
CA ASP A 521 -15.31 -7.78 6.41
C ASP A 521 -14.07 -8.49 6.98
N VAL A 522 -13.87 -9.79 6.73
CA VAL A 522 -12.72 -10.54 7.26
C VAL A 522 -11.44 -10.20 6.50
N LEU A 523 -10.45 -9.67 7.22
CA LEU A 523 -9.17 -9.24 6.66
C LEU A 523 -8.09 -10.33 6.77
N PHE A 524 -7.11 -10.28 5.86
CA PHE A 524 -5.99 -11.21 5.81
C PHE A 524 -4.65 -10.48 5.62
N LEU A 525 -3.74 -10.63 6.57
CA LEU A 525 -2.38 -10.09 6.56
C LEU A 525 -1.39 -11.21 6.20
N SER A 526 -0.65 -11.08 5.09
CA SER A 526 0.35 -12.06 4.68
C SER A 526 1.71 -11.82 5.34
N GLU A 527 2.18 -12.73 6.20
CA GLU A 527 3.56 -12.71 6.70
C GLU A 527 4.52 -13.39 5.70
N ALA A 528 4.98 -12.62 4.71
CA ALA A 528 5.74 -13.16 3.59
C ALA A 528 7.11 -12.47 3.43
N PHE A 529 8.06 -12.78 4.32
CA PHE A 529 9.45 -12.33 4.17
C PHE A 529 10.20 -13.18 3.12
N THR A 530 9.82 -13.02 1.86
CA THR A 530 10.30 -13.79 0.71
C THR A 530 10.67 -12.85 -0.45
N ARG A 531 10.95 -13.37 -1.66
CA ARG A 531 11.31 -12.55 -2.83
C ARG A 531 10.13 -11.69 -3.34
N PRO A 532 10.36 -10.51 -3.94
CA PRO A 532 9.30 -9.55 -4.29
C PRO A 532 8.19 -10.11 -5.18
N ALA A 533 8.53 -10.98 -6.13
CA ALA A 533 7.55 -11.59 -7.03
C ALA A 533 6.49 -12.42 -6.30
N MET A 534 6.87 -13.14 -5.24
CA MET A 534 5.94 -13.92 -4.43
C MET A 534 5.10 -13.01 -3.52
N MET A 535 5.72 -12.02 -2.86
CA MET A 535 5.01 -11.03 -2.04
C MET A 535 3.92 -10.28 -2.84
N LEU A 536 4.28 -9.74 -4.01
CA LEU A 536 3.34 -9.03 -4.86
C LEU A 536 2.24 -9.96 -5.41
N THR A 537 2.56 -11.24 -5.67
CA THR A 537 1.55 -12.21 -6.15
C THR A 537 0.58 -12.60 -5.04
N LEU A 538 1.03 -12.77 -3.79
CA LEU A 538 0.15 -12.93 -2.62
C LEU A 538 -0.82 -11.75 -2.49
N GLY A 539 -0.32 -10.52 -2.69
CA GLY A 539 -1.17 -9.34 -2.87
C GLY A 539 -2.19 -9.54 -4.00
N LYS A 540 -1.75 -9.79 -5.24
CA LYS A 540 -2.63 -9.94 -6.41
C LYS A 540 -3.72 -11.03 -6.27
N VAL A 541 -3.44 -12.16 -5.60
CA VAL A 541 -4.43 -13.25 -5.46
C VAL A 541 -5.52 -13.01 -4.42
N GLY A 542 -5.30 -12.11 -3.45
CA GLY A 542 -6.37 -11.72 -2.52
C GLY A 542 -5.94 -11.03 -1.23
N PHE A 543 -4.71 -11.22 -0.73
CA PHE A 543 -4.34 -10.79 0.63
C PHE A 543 -4.59 -9.28 0.84
N HIS A 544 -5.22 -8.93 1.96
CA HIS A 544 -5.65 -7.56 2.23
C HIS A 544 -4.48 -6.64 2.50
N GLN A 545 -3.53 -7.13 3.30
CA GLN A 545 -2.32 -6.46 3.75
C GLN A 545 -1.12 -7.41 3.62
N SER A 546 0.09 -6.85 3.64
CA SER A 546 1.33 -7.64 3.61
C SER A 546 2.38 -7.07 4.55
N TYR A 547 3.09 -7.96 5.26
CA TYR A 547 4.38 -7.63 5.86
C TYR A 547 5.38 -7.18 4.78
N THR A 548 6.43 -6.49 5.22
CA THR A 548 7.28 -5.65 4.37
C THR A 548 8.77 -5.83 4.71
N TYR A 549 9.67 -5.35 3.87
CA TYR A 549 11.11 -5.31 4.19
C TYR A 549 11.49 -4.15 5.13
N PHE A 550 10.52 -3.47 5.74
CA PHE A 550 10.74 -2.24 6.50
C PHE A 550 11.82 -2.39 7.59
N THR A 551 11.82 -3.51 8.31
CA THR A 551 12.84 -3.90 9.32
C THR A 551 14.28 -3.85 8.81
N TRP A 552 14.50 -4.16 7.53
CA TRP A 552 15.79 -4.16 6.85
C TRP A 552 15.96 -2.96 5.90
N ARG A 553 15.29 -1.83 6.18
CA ARG A 553 15.50 -0.54 5.52
C ARG A 553 15.76 0.49 6.61
N ASN A 554 17.01 0.84 6.85
CA ASN A 554 17.44 1.62 8.02
C ASN A 554 18.30 2.84 7.66
N THR A 555 19.01 2.79 6.53
CA THR A 555 19.73 3.95 5.98
C THR A 555 18.78 4.88 5.22
N LYS A 556 19.21 6.13 4.99
CA LYS A 556 18.45 7.12 4.19
C LYS A 556 18.11 6.57 2.81
N ALA A 557 19.09 6.12 2.03
CA ALA A 557 18.87 5.62 0.67
C ALA A 557 17.88 4.43 0.63
N GLU A 558 18.00 3.49 1.55
CA GLU A 558 17.07 2.37 1.71
C GLU A 558 15.63 2.82 2.02
N LEU A 559 15.48 3.81 2.91
CA LEU A 559 14.18 4.33 3.32
C LEU A 559 13.56 5.21 2.24
N GLU A 560 14.33 6.05 1.55
CA GLU A 560 13.87 6.87 0.42
C GLU A 560 13.37 5.99 -0.73
N GLU A 561 14.13 4.96 -1.13
CA GLU A 561 13.70 3.98 -2.14
C GLU A 561 12.39 3.29 -1.71
N TYR A 562 12.32 2.82 -0.46
CA TYR A 562 11.19 2.03 0.01
C TYR A 562 9.92 2.87 0.23
N LEU A 563 10.05 4.09 0.75
CA LEU A 563 8.94 5.04 0.89
C LEU A 563 8.40 5.49 -0.47
N ALA A 564 9.27 5.72 -1.47
CA ALA A 564 8.82 5.98 -2.83
C ALA A 564 8.04 4.78 -3.43
N ARG A 565 8.42 3.55 -3.08
CA ARG A 565 7.71 2.33 -3.50
C ARG A 565 6.34 2.14 -2.81
N VAL A 566 6.17 2.58 -1.55
CA VAL A 566 4.90 2.46 -0.79
C VAL A 566 3.71 3.07 -1.53
N GLY A 567 3.89 4.24 -2.14
CA GLY A 567 2.87 4.92 -2.94
C GLY A 567 2.91 4.60 -4.44
N GLY A 568 3.84 3.76 -4.88
CA GLY A 568 4.11 3.47 -6.29
C GLY A 568 3.09 2.52 -6.95
N PRO A 569 3.38 2.03 -8.18
CA PRO A 569 2.44 1.20 -8.95
C PRO A 569 1.94 -0.06 -8.23
N GLU A 570 2.73 -0.62 -7.31
CA GLU A 570 2.38 -1.82 -6.54
C GLU A 570 1.27 -1.58 -5.52
N ALA A 571 1.01 -0.33 -5.13
CA ALA A 571 -0.08 0.08 -4.24
C ALA A 571 -1.48 -0.30 -4.78
N ALA A 572 -1.59 -0.61 -6.08
CA ALA A 572 -2.80 -1.15 -6.67
C ALA A 572 -3.12 -2.60 -6.25
N TRP A 573 -2.17 -3.35 -5.66
CA TRP A 573 -2.38 -4.76 -5.27
C TRP A 573 -1.86 -5.13 -3.88
N MET A 574 -0.83 -4.44 -3.40
CA MET A 574 -0.17 -4.69 -2.10
C MET A 574 -0.39 -3.48 -1.17
N ARG A 575 -0.91 -3.73 0.03
CA ARG A 575 -1.03 -2.70 1.08
C ARG A 575 0.00 -3.02 2.18
N PRO A 576 1.04 -2.18 2.35
CA PRO A 576 2.12 -2.45 3.29
C PRO A 576 1.68 -2.31 4.74
N SER A 577 2.08 -3.27 5.57
CA SER A 577 2.01 -3.23 7.02
C SER A 577 3.45 -3.07 7.56
N PHE A 578 3.73 -1.94 8.21
CA PHE A 578 5.07 -1.62 8.72
C PHE A 578 5.23 -2.04 10.19
N TRP A 579 6.09 -3.05 10.42
CA TRP A 579 6.41 -3.56 11.75
C TRP A 579 7.89 -3.28 12.03
N PRO A 580 8.26 -2.49 13.06
CA PRO A 580 9.66 -2.21 13.37
C PRO A 580 10.36 -3.39 14.07
N THR A 581 9.58 -4.25 14.73
CA THR A 581 9.97 -5.56 15.28
C THR A 581 8.83 -6.55 15.10
N THR A 582 9.15 -7.84 15.21
CA THR A 582 8.19 -8.91 15.50
C THR A 582 8.80 -9.82 16.56
N HIS A 583 8.06 -10.80 17.08
CA HIS A 583 8.61 -11.87 17.93
C HIS A 583 9.75 -12.69 17.24
N ASP A 584 9.90 -12.59 15.92
CA ASP A 584 10.94 -13.23 15.11
C ASP A 584 12.06 -12.28 14.63
N ILE A 585 11.89 -10.96 14.81
CA ILE A 585 12.75 -9.94 14.20
C ILE A 585 13.04 -8.79 15.18
N LEU A 586 14.27 -8.71 15.65
CA LEU A 586 14.92 -7.59 16.31
C LEU A 586 16.09 -7.11 15.43
N PRO A 587 15.90 -6.09 14.57
CA PRO A 587 16.93 -5.63 13.64
C PRO A 587 18.15 -5.03 14.34
N PRO A 588 19.38 -5.13 13.77
CA PRO A 588 20.60 -4.57 14.36
C PRO A 588 20.52 -3.07 14.72
N TYR A 589 19.74 -2.29 13.97
CA TYR A 589 19.47 -0.88 14.29
C TYR A 589 18.87 -0.70 15.69
N LEU A 590 17.90 -1.53 16.07
CA LEU A 590 17.25 -1.47 17.38
C LEU A 590 18.10 -2.10 18.49
N GLN A 591 18.92 -3.10 18.18
CA GLN A 591 19.89 -3.69 19.12
C GLN A 591 20.86 -2.63 19.67
N HIS A 592 21.23 -1.64 18.86
CA HIS A 592 22.23 -0.62 19.21
C HIS A 592 21.64 0.79 19.48
N GLY A 593 20.48 1.13 18.91
CA GLY A 593 19.91 2.48 19.00
C GLY A 593 19.23 2.85 20.33
N GLY A 594 18.96 1.89 21.22
CA GLY A 594 18.28 2.13 22.50
C GLY A 594 16.92 2.82 22.35
N THR A 595 16.45 3.53 23.38
CA THR A 595 15.14 4.22 23.40
C THR A 595 14.96 5.13 22.19
N THR A 596 15.98 5.91 21.83
CA THR A 596 15.97 6.78 20.66
C THR A 596 15.76 5.98 19.36
N GLY A 597 16.47 4.87 19.16
CA GLY A 597 16.28 4.01 17.99
C GLY A 597 14.86 3.46 17.87
N PHE A 598 14.26 3.05 18.99
CA PHE A 598 12.85 2.64 19.03
C PHE A 598 11.91 3.81 18.69
N ALA A 599 12.18 5.02 19.17
CA ALA A 599 11.40 6.21 18.82
C ALA A 599 11.49 6.53 17.31
N VAL A 600 12.70 6.51 16.72
CA VAL A 600 12.92 6.69 15.26
C VAL A 600 12.11 5.68 14.45
N ARG A 601 12.20 4.39 14.79
CA ARG A 601 11.49 3.33 14.05
C ARG A 601 9.97 3.39 14.25
N ALA A 602 9.46 3.86 15.38
CA ALA A 602 8.04 4.10 15.61
C ALA A 602 7.50 5.19 14.69
N VAL A 603 8.17 6.35 14.62
CA VAL A 603 7.78 7.46 13.73
C VAL A 603 7.77 7.02 12.26
N LEU A 604 8.83 6.33 11.81
CA LEU A 604 8.94 5.83 10.44
C LEU A 604 7.87 4.77 10.12
N ALA A 605 7.52 3.89 11.06
CA ALA A 605 6.48 2.88 10.86
C ALA A 605 5.08 3.52 10.77
N ALA A 606 4.74 4.33 11.78
CA ALA A 606 3.43 4.94 11.96
C ALA A 606 3.06 5.93 10.86
N LEU A 607 4.02 6.69 10.34
CA LEU A 607 3.76 7.75 9.35
C LEU A 607 4.18 7.34 7.92
N GLY A 608 5.11 6.38 7.81
CA GLY A 608 5.61 5.84 6.54
C GLY A 608 4.62 4.91 5.82
N ALA A 609 3.67 4.28 6.52
CA ALA A 609 2.60 3.47 5.92
C ALA A 609 1.25 3.66 6.63
N PRO A 610 0.10 3.53 5.93
CA PRO A 610 -1.21 3.66 6.58
C PRO A 610 -1.53 2.53 7.56
N THR A 611 -0.99 1.32 7.35
CA THR A 611 -0.97 0.26 8.36
C THR A 611 0.42 0.07 8.96
N TRP A 612 0.47 -0.01 10.28
CA TRP A 612 1.66 -0.36 11.04
C TRP A 612 1.28 -1.21 12.27
N GLY A 613 2.28 -1.81 12.92
CA GLY A 613 2.07 -2.50 14.18
C GLY A 613 3.32 -2.66 15.02
N VAL A 614 3.15 -3.07 16.27
CA VAL A 614 4.24 -3.37 17.21
C VAL A 614 3.98 -4.69 17.95
N TYR A 615 5.06 -5.36 18.34
CA TYR A 615 5.03 -6.53 19.20
C TYR A 615 5.23 -6.11 20.66
N SER A 616 4.44 -6.68 21.56
CA SER A 616 4.46 -6.41 23.01
C SER A 616 5.87 -6.47 23.59
N GLY A 617 6.28 -5.39 24.27
CA GLY A 617 7.65 -5.22 24.77
C GLY A 617 8.48 -4.24 23.95
N TYR A 618 8.00 -3.82 22.77
CA TYR A 618 8.54 -2.67 22.04
C TYR A 618 8.53 -1.39 22.90
N GLU A 619 7.47 -1.21 23.70
CA GLU A 619 7.33 -0.07 24.63
C GLU A 619 8.37 -0.06 25.74
N LEU A 620 8.96 -1.23 26.04
CA LEU A 620 9.97 -1.44 27.07
C LEU A 620 11.40 -1.44 26.51
N VAL A 621 11.57 -1.15 25.21
CA VAL A 621 12.88 -1.11 24.53
C VAL A 621 13.62 -2.45 24.68
N GLU A 622 12.90 -3.56 24.51
CA GLU A 622 13.46 -4.92 24.59
C GLU A 622 14.43 -5.19 23.43
N ASN A 623 15.71 -4.83 23.62
CA ASN A 623 16.70 -4.72 22.55
C ASN A 623 17.88 -5.69 22.64
N VAL A 624 17.86 -6.66 23.56
CA VAL A 624 18.97 -7.62 23.72
C VAL A 624 18.80 -8.79 22.74
N PRO A 625 19.71 -8.99 21.77
CA PRO A 625 19.60 -10.07 20.80
C PRO A 625 20.10 -11.40 21.34
N ARG A 626 19.54 -12.50 20.82
CA ARG A 626 20.14 -13.83 20.94
C ARG A 626 21.38 -13.87 20.03
N PRO A 627 22.57 -14.27 20.53
CA PRO A 627 23.81 -14.17 19.76
C PRO A 627 23.75 -14.84 18.39
N GLY A 628 24.12 -14.07 17.35
CA GLY A 628 24.22 -14.56 15.96
C GLY A 628 22.91 -14.63 15.16
N VAL A 629 21.78 -14.17 15.71
CA VAL A 629 20.49 -14.09 14.99
C VAL A 629 19.75 -12.78 15.28
N GLU A 630 18.80 -12.41 14.43
CA GLU A 630 17.91 -11.25 14.63
C GLU A 630 16.69 -11.60 15.50
N GLU A 631 16.85 -12.45 16.52
CA GLU A 631 15.79 -12.73 17.50
C GLU A 631 16.15 -12.08 18.84
N GLN A 632 15.17 -11.71 19.67
CA GLN A 632 15.45 -11.36 21.07
C GLN A 632 16.05 -12.56 21.83
N ILE A 633 16.90 -12.29 22.83
CA ILE A 633 17.23 -13.30 23.86
C ILE A 633 16.01 -13.54 24.75
N ASP A 634 15.94 -14.71 25.38
CA ASP A 634 14.86 -15.10 26.31
C ASP A 634 13.48 -14.91 25.65
N ASN A 635 13.41 -15.33 24.37
CA ASN A 635 12.33 -15.02 23.45
C ASN A 635 10.99 -15.64 23.90
N GLU A 636 9.96 -14.82 23.95
CA GLU A 636 8.59 -15.16 24.39
C GLU A 636 7.94 -16.32 23.60
N LYS A 637 8.43 -16.62 22.39
CA LYS A 637 8.10 -17.87 21.68
C LYS A 637 8.40 -19.13 22.49
N TYR A 638 9.39 -19.14 23.37
CA TYR A 638 9.86 -20.36 24.05
C TYR A 638 9.79 -20.29 25.58
N GLU A 639 9.35 -19.16 26.15
CA GLU A 639 9.20 -18.97 27.60
C GLU A 639 8.08 -17.97 27.93
N PHE A 640 7.59 -18.01 29.18
CA PHE A 640 6.67 -17.00 29.69
C PHE A 640 7.43 -15.71 29.99
N ARG A 641 6.90 -14.57 29.54
CA ARG A 641 7.58 -13.26 29.66
C ARG A 641 6.68 -12.23 30.34
N PRO A 642 6.41 -12.37 31.66
CA PRO A 642 5.71 -11.34 32.41
C PRO A 642 6.55 -10.05 32.40
N ARG A 643 5.88 -8.92 32.17
CA ARG A 643 6.50 -7.60 32.04
C ARG A 643 5.96 -6.65 33.08
N ASP A 644 6.84 -5.83 33.63
CA ASP A 644 6.46 -4.69 34.47
C ASP A 644 6.18 -3.48 33.57
N TRP A 645 4.90 -3.31 33.21
CA TRP A 645 4.46 -2.27 32.29
C TRP A 645 4.56 -0.85 32.86
N ALA A 646 4.68 -0.68 34.19
CA ALA A 646 4.88 0.65 34.78
C ALA A 646 6.19 1.30 34.31
N ARG A 647 7.18 0.48 33.93
CA ARG A 647 8.46 0.94 33.35
C ARG A 647 8.34 1.54 31.95
N ALA A 648 7.21 1.35 31.25
CA ALA A 648 6.99 1.95 29.94
C ALA A 648 6.83 3.48 30.01
N ASP A 649 6.32 3.99 31.14
CA ASP A 649 6.09 5.42 31.36
C ASP A 649 7.43 6.18 31.43
N ASP A 650 8.41 5.63 32.16
CA ASP A 650 9.78 6.17 32.27
C ASP A 650 10.53 6.23 30.92
N LEU A 651 10.19 5.32 30.00
CA LEU A 651 10.82 5.21 28.68
C LEU A 651 10.15 6.07 27.61
N GLY A 652 8.92 6.55 27.85
CA GLY A 652 8.17 7.43 26.95
C GLY A 652 7.72 6.81 25.62
N ILE A 653 8.10 5.57 25.29
CA ILE A 653 7.73 4.92 24.02
C ILE A 653 6.23 4.66 23.94
N ALA A 654 5.57 4.21 25.01
CA ALA A 654 4.11 4.03 25.04
C ALA A 654 3.37 5.35 24.76
N LEU A 655 3.84 6.46 25.34
CA LEU A 655 3.30 7.81 25.10
C LEU A 655 3.51 8.25 23.65
N LEU A 656 4.69 8.04 23.08
CA LEU A 656 4.99 8.33 21.68
C LEU A 656 4.11 7.52 20.72
N VAL A 657 3.95 6.22 20.97
CA VAL A 657 3.07 5.32 20.19
C VAL A 657 1.62 5.83 20.23
N GLY A 658 1.13 6.18 21.42
CA GLY A 658 -0.19 6.81 21.59
C GLY A 658 -0.35 8.08 20.78
N ARG A 659 0.60 9.02 20.90
CA ARG A 659 0.56 10.31 20.18
C ARG A 659 0.68 10.12 18.66
N LEU A 660 1.46 9.15 18.18
CA LEU A 660 1.53 8.83 16.75
C LEU A 660 0.20 8.28 16.21
N ASN A 661 -0.49 7.43 16.96
CA ASN A 661 -1.81 6.91 16.60
C ASN A 661 -2.90 8.00 16.65
N GLU A 662 -2.81 8.94 17.59
CA GLU A 662 -3.65 10.13 17.65
C GLU A 662 -3.46 11.01 16.39
N ILE A 663 -2.21 11.39 16.08
CA ILE A 663 -1.86 12.17 14.88
C ILE A 663 -2.36 11.48 13.59
N ARG A 664 -2.22 10.15 13.49
CA ARG A 664 -2.75 9.34 12.36
C ARG A 664 -4.28 9.39 12.22
N ARG A 665 -5.00 9.60 13.32
CA ARG A 665 -6.48 9.73 13.33
C ARG A 665 -6.91 11.16 13.01
N GLU A 666 -6.14 12.16 13.44
CA GLU A 666 -6.38 13.59 13.18
C GLU A 666 -6.13 13.99 11.70
N HIS A 667 -5.17 13.35 11.03
CA HIS A 667 -4.73 13.71 9.66
C HIS A 667 -5.11 12.66 8.60
N PRO A 668 -6.18 12.89 7.79
CA PRO A 668 -6.58 11.99 6.70
C PRO A 668 -5.46 11.64 5.71
N ALA A 669 -4.47 12.51 5.50
CA ALA A 669 -3.33 12.26 4.63
C ALA A 669 -2.50 11.05 5.09
N LEU A 670 -2.45 10.77 6.40
CA LEU A 670 -1.74 9.61 6.98
C LEU A 670 -2.54 8.29 6.81
N ARG A 671 -3.85 8.38 6.54
CA ARG A 671 -4.76 7.24 6.31
C ARG A 671 -4.91 6.87 4.82
N ARG A 672 -3.99 7.29 3.95
CA ARG A 672 -4.03 7.06 2.49
C ARG A 672 -2.68 6.54 1.98
N LEU A 673 -2.71 5.65 0.97
CA LEU A 673 -1.51 4.92 0.53
C LEU A 673 -0.65 5.67 -0.49
N ARG A 674 -1.30 6.12 -1.57
CA ARG A 674 -0.69 6.55 -2.84
C ARG A 674 -0.17 7.99 -2.84
N ASN A 675 -0.10 8.60 -1.66
CA ASN A 675 0.12 10.03 -1.49
C ASN A 675 1.41 10.36 -0.73
N VAL A 676 2.30 9.38 -0.57
CA VAL A 676 3.65 9.63 -0.05
C VAL A 676 4.52 10.25 -1.13
N ARG A 677 5.27 11.29 -0.77
CA ARG A 677 6.34 11.88 -1.60
C ARG A 677 7.59 12.02 -0.76
N VAL A 678 8.71 11.51 -1.25
CA VAL A 678 10.03 11.67 -0.64
C VAL A 678 10.62 13.03 -1.05
N HIS A 679 11.30 13.69 -0.12
CA HIS A 679 11.92 15.01 -0.31
C HIS A 679 13.43 14.93 -0.09
N ALA A 680 14.19 15.66 -0.89
CA ALA A 680 15.64 15.68 -0.74
C ALA A 680 16.05 16.40 0.55
N THR A 681 17.07 15.86 1.22
CA THR A 681 17.71 16.49 2.38
C THR A 681 19.22 16.60 2.14
N SER A 682 19.85 17.65 2.69
CA SER A 682 21.29 17.90 2.55
C SER A 682 22.18 17.05 3.47
N ASP A 683 21.62 16.20 4.33
CA ASP A 683 22.34 15.38 5.31
C ASP A 683 21.99 13.90 5.14
N ASP A 684 22.98 13.01 5.20
CA ASP A 684 22.80 11.58 4.93
C ASP A 684 22.11 10.80 6.05
N SER A 685 21.94 11.41 7.23
CA SER A 685 21.18 10.86 8.36
C SER A 685 19.79 11.49 8.49
N LEU A 686 19.40 12.46 7.67
CA LEU A 686 18.05 13.02 7.66
C LEU A 686 17.24 12.43 6.51
N VAL A 687 16.10 11.81 6.80
CA VAL A 687 15.10 11.42 5.77
C VAL A 687 13.87 12.32 5.90
N ALA A 688 13.33 12.77 4.76
CA ALA A 688 12.13 13.59 4.71
C ALA A 688 11.11 13.03 3.71
N PHE A 689 9.85 13.01 4.11
CA PHE A 689 8.74 12.66 3.23
C PHE A 689 7.48 13.44 3.63
N SER A 690 6.53 13.61 2.72
CA SER A 690 5.21 14.14 3.03
C SER A 690 4.09 13.21 2.61
N ARG A 691 2.94 13.44 3.21
CA ARG A 691 1.65 12.82 2.94
C ARG A 691 0.68 13.96 2.66
N HIS A 692 0.02 13.95 1.50
CA HIS A 692 -0.92 15.01 1.11
C HIS A 692 -2.25 14.44 0.62
N VAL A 693 -3.38 15.08 0.92
CA VAL A 693 -4.65 14.79 0.25
C VAL A 693 -5.32 16.10 -0.15
N ASP A 694 -5.78 16.17 -1.40
CA ASP A 694 -6.50 17.33 -1.92
C ASP A 694 -7.85 17.50 -1.23
N ALA A 695 -8.35 18.74 -1.14
CA ALA A 695 -9.69 19.05 -0.60
C ALA A 695 -10.81 18.17 -1.19
N ALA A 696 -10.75 17.91 -2.51
CA ALA A 696 -11.74 17.10 -3.24
C ALA A 696 -11.70 15.59 -2.92
N HIS A 697 -10.63 15.10 -2.30
CA HIS A 697 -10.42 13.70 -1.95
C HIS A 697 -10.36 13.48 -0.42
N SER A 698 -10.49 14.56 0.36
CA SER A 698 -10.40 14.57 1.81
C SER A 698 -11.79 14.46 2.45
N PRO A 699 -11.98 13.61 3.49
CA PRO A 699 -13.27 13.49 4.18
C PRO A 699 -13.68 14.78 4.92
N THR A 700 -12.74 15.71 5.16
CA THR A 700 -13.01 17.01 5.80
C THR A 700 -13.40 18.11 4.80
N GLY A 701 -13.33 17.83 3.49
CA GLY A 701 -13.48 18.83 2.43
C GLY A 701 -12.35 19.87 2.39
N ARG A 702 -11.28 19.68 3.17
CA ARG A 702 -10.11 20.55 3.26
C ARG A 702 -8.85 19.77 2.86
N PRO A 703 -7.86 20.43 2.23
CA PRO A 703 -6.58 19.78 1.99
C PRO A 703 -5.89 19.49 3.34
N ASP A 704 -5.16 18.39 3.40
CA ASP A 704 -4.36 18.02 4.56
C ASP A 704 -2.96 17.64 4.07
N THR A 705 -1.92 18.21 4.70
CA THR A 705 -0.52 17.99 4.34
C THR A 705 0.31 17.82 5.60
N VAL A 706 0.87 16.62 5.78
CA VAL A 706 1.84 16.33 6.84
C VAL A 706 3.21 16.09 6.22
N VAL A 707 4.23 16.82 6.67
CA VAL A 707 5.64 16.62 6.34
C VAL A 707 6.34 16.01 7.54
N VAL A 708 7.03 14.90 7.33
CA VAL A 708 7.78 14.17 8.36
C VAL A 708 9.26 14.27 8.04
N VAL A 709 10.06 14.68 9.02
CA VAL A 709 11.53 14.75 8.91
C VAL A 709 12.12 14.00 10.10
N VAL A 710 12.94 12.97 9.84
CA VAL A 710 13.45 12.05 10.88
C VAL A 710 14.97 12.03 10.85
N ASN A 711 15.59 12.13 12.03
CA ASN A 711 16.99 11.83 12.23
C ASN A 711 17.17 10.32 12.43
N LEU A 712 17.91 9.68 11.53
CA LEU A 712 18.22 8.25 11.54
C LEU A 712 19.39 7.91 12.47
N ASP A 713 20.21 8.87 12.88
CA ASP A 713 21.28 8.69 13.85
C ASP A 713 20.70 8.73 15.28
N PRO A 714 20.67 7.59 16.01
CA PRO A 714 20.09 7.55 17.35
C PRO A 714 21.03 8.10 18.44
N HIS A 715 22.21 8.61 18.07
CA HIS A 715 23.26 9.00 19.01
C HIS A 715 23.72 10.45 18.86
N GLN A 716 23.74 11.01 17.64
CA GLN A 716 24.24 12.35 17.36
C GLN A 716 23.15 13.31 16.84
N PRO A 717 23.17 14.59 17.27
CA PRO A 717 22.36 15.62 16.64
C PRO A 717 22.72 15.78 15.16
N ARG A 718 21.72 15.87 14.29
CA ARG A 718 21.88 16.12 12.86
C ARG A 718 21.16 17.40 12.47
N GLU A 719 21.74 18.14 11.53
CA GLU A 719 21.16 19.36 10.97
C GLU A 719 21.37 19.40 9.46
N GLY A 720 20.45 20.07 8.75
CA GLY A 720 20.48 20.10 7.29
C GLY A 720 19.30 20.88 6.72
N VAL A 721 19.26 20.97 5.40
CA VAL A 721 18.17 21.60 4.65
C VAL A 721 17.29 20.51 4.03
N VAL A 722 15.97 20.66 4.15
CA VAL A 722 14.94 19.89 3.44
C VAL A 722 14.41 20.73 2.28
N GLU A 723 14.36 20.14 1.08
CA GLU A 723 13.86 20.78 -0.14
C GLU A 723 12.42 20.32 -0.42
N LEU A 724 11.45 21.24 -0.34
CA LEU A 724 10.01 20.98 -0.45
C LEU A 724 9.41 21.57 -1.73
N ASP A 725 8.70 20.74 -2.49
CA ASP A 725 7.82 21.19 -3.58
C ASP A 725 6.44 21.58 -3.01
N LEU A 726 6.33 22.84 -2.56
CA LEU A 726 5.06 23.39 -2.06
C LEU A 726 3.96 23.39 -3.12
N THR A 727 4.30 23.51 -4.41
CA THR A 727 3.30 23.57 -5.49
C THR A 727 2.57 22.25 -5.67
N ALA A 728 3.23 21.12 -5.40
CA ALA A 728 2.62 19.79 -5.38
C ALA A 728 1.61 19.57 -4.24
N PHE A 729 1.47 20.53 -3.31
CA PHE A 729 0.42 20.55 -2.28
C PHE A 729 -0.64 21.64 -2.54
N GLY A 730 -0.56 22.37 -3.66
CA GLY A 730 -1.40 23.54 -3.91
C GLY A 730 -1.00 24.80 -3.12
N LEU A 731 0.20 24.82 -2.52
CA LEU A 731 0.73 25.94 -1.75
C LEU A 731 1.64 26.83 -2.64
N PRO A 732 1.76 28.14 -2.33
CA PRO A 732 2.54 29.08 -3.14
C PRO A 732 4.06 28.82 -3.04
N ALA A 733 4.73 28.68 -4.19
CA ALA A 733 6.19 28.56 -4.27
C ALA A 733 6.92 29.76 -3.65
N GLY A 734 8.04 29.51 -2.96
CA GLY A 734 8.93 30.54 -2.40
C GLY A 734 8.32 31.44 -1.31
N ARG A 735 7.05 31.21 -0.92
CA ARG A 735 6.37 31.95 0.15
C ARG A 735 6.23 31.05 1.37
N ALA A 736 6.65 31.55 2.52
CA ALA A 736 6.50 30.81 3.76
C ALA A 736 5.02 30.59 4.12
N VAL A 737 4.70 29.37 4.56
CA VAL A 737 3.42 28.95 5.12
C VAL A 737 3.58 28.65 6.61
N VAL A 738 2.48 28.66 7.37
CA VAL A 738 2.50 28.27 8.78
C VAL A 738 2.66 26.74 8.85
N ALA A 739 3.60 26.30 9.69
CA ALA A 739 4.03 24.91 9.78
C ALA A 739 3.99 24.49 11.25
N HIS A 740 3.02 23.67 11.63
CA HIS A 740 2.79 23.24 13.02
C HIS A 740 3.37 21.84 13.25
N ASP A 741 4.38 21.72 14.11
CA ASP A 741 4.91 20.42 14.54
C ASP A 741 3.93 19.79 15.54
N VAL A 742 3.03 18.93 15.04
CA VAL A 742 1.96 18.30 15.84
C VAL A 742 2.48 17.25 16.83
N LEU A 743 3.76 16.87 16.75
CA LEU A 743 4.41 16.05 17.76
C LEU A 743 4.98 16.88 18.91
N ALA A 744 5.53 18.07 18.64
CA ALA A 744 6.16 18.94 19.65
C ALA A 744 5.29 20.11 20.15
N GLY A 745 4.21 20.45 19.45
CA GLY A 745 3.37 21.63 19.72
C GLY A 745 3.97 22.96 19.26
N GLU A 746 5.10 22.96 18.55
CA GLU A 746 5.77 24.16 18.06
C GLU A 746 5.21 24.62 16.72
N SER A 747 5.45 25.89 16.36
CA SER A 747 5.00 26.46 15.08
C SER A 747 6.10 27.29 14.44
N TYR A 748 6.26 27.12 13.12
CA TYR A 748 7.30 27.72 12.31
C TYR A 748 6.69 28.40 11.07
N ALA A 749 7.54 29.12 10.34
CA ALA A 749 7.27 29.58 8.98
C ALA A 749 8.19 28.81 8.02
N TRP A 750 7.63 27.88 7.23
CA TRP A 750 8.39 27.03 6.30
C TRP A 750 8.15 27.46 4.86
N SER A 751 9.20 27.53 4.05
CA SER A 751 9.10 27.71 2.59
C SER A 751 9.48 26.41 1.85
N ASP A 752 9.84 26.55 0.58
CA ASP A 752 10.51 25.56 -0.25
C ASP A 752 11.84 25.02 0.32
N ARG A 753 12.57 25.80 1.14
CA ARG A 753 13.88 25.38 1.69
C ARG A 753 13.90 25.56 3.21
N VAL A 754 13.88 24.45 3.94
CA VAL A 754 13.71 24.43 5.40
C VAL A 754 14.98 23.91 6.06
N TRP A 755 15.67 24.74 6.84
CA TRP A 755 16.72 24.26 7.74
C TRP A 755 16.09 23.62 8.99
N VAL A 756 16.58 22.45 9.38
CA VAL A 756 16.16 21.70 10.56
C VAL A 756 17.36 21.25 11.38
N ARG A 757 17.16 21.05 12.68
CA ARG A 757 18.12 20.38 13.57
C ARG A 757 17.37 19.47 14.54
N LEU A 758 17.74 18.20 14.55
CA LEU A 758 17.13 17.15 15.36
C LEU A 758 18.17 16.52 16.27
N ASP A 759 18.03 16.74 17.58
CA ASP A 759 18.87 16.14 18.62
C ASP A 759 18.18 14.86 19.13
N PRO A 760 18.77 13.66 18.97
CA PRO A 760 18.15 12.40 19.36
C PRO A 760 17.81 12.27 20.85
N GLN A 761 18.40 13.09 21.72
CA GLN A 761 18.10 13.12 23.15
C GLN A 761 16.96 14.09 23.51
N VAL A 762 16.48 14.88 22.55
CA VAL A 762 15.40 15.86 22.72
C VAL A 762 14.21 15.57 21.80
N ARG A 763 14.47 15.29 20.52
CA ARG A 763 13.47 15.07 19.47
C ARG A 763 14.07 14.30 18.29
N VAL A 764 13.56 13.11 18.02
CA VAL A 764 14.00 12.26 16.89
C VAL A 764 13.45 12.69 15.53
N ALA A 765 12.32 13.42 15.51
CA ALA A 765 11.63 13.80 14.30
C ALA A 765 10.77 15.05 14.46
N HIS A 766 10.57 15.78 13.37
CA HIS A 766 9.49 16.74 13.21
C HIS A 766 8.31 16.06 12.49
N VAL A 767 7.07 16.31 12.96
CA VAL A 767 5.85 15.84 12.29
C VAL A 767 4.96 17.06 12.07
N VAL A 768 4.97 17.61 10.86
CA VAL A 768 4.58 19.00 10.60
C VAL A 768 3.37 19.08 9.69
N HIS A 769 2.26 19.58 10.22
CA HIS A 769 1.10 19.97 9.43
C HIS A 769 1.32 21.35 8.80
N LEU A 770 1.18 21.46 7.48
CA LEU A 770 1.26 22.73 6.75
C LEU A 770 -0.13 23.36 6.61
N GLU A 771 -0.30 24.59 7.09
CA GLU A 771 -1.55 25.33 6.96
C GLU A 771 -1.81 25.75 5.51
N HIS A 772 -3.02 25.51 5.02
CA HIS A 772 -3.47 25.92 3.68
C HIS A 772 -4.25 27.24 3.74
N PRO A 773 -3.69 28.36 3.23
CA PRO A 773 -4.35 29.66 3.28
C PRO A 773 -5.66 29.65 2.49
N GLY A 774 -6.79 29.87 3.17
CA GLY A 774 -8.13 29.89 2.56
C GLY A 774 -9.02 28.68 2.88
N ALA A 775 -8.58 27.75 3.75
CA ALA A 775 -9.42 26.67 4.25
C ALA A 775 -10.39 27.08 5.40
N SER A 776 -10.42 28.36 5.77
CA SER A 776 -11.42 28.93 6.70
C SER A 776 -12.81 28.92 6.07
N SER A 777 -13.80 28.46 6.85
CA SER A 777 -15.24 28.43 6.51
C SER A 777 -15.83 29.80 6.22
#